data_AF-A0A1U7TU71-F1
#
_entry.id   AF-A0A1U7TU71-F1
#
_cell.length_a   1.000
_cell.length_b   1.000
_cell.length_c   1.000
_cell.angle_alpha   90.00
_cell.angle_beta   90.00
_cell.angle_gamma   90.00
#
_symmetry.space_group_name_H-M   'P 1'
#
loop_
_entity.id
_entity.type
_entity.pdbx_description
1 polymer ?
#
loop_
_entity_poly.entity_id
_entity_poly.type
_entity_poly.pdbx_seq_one_letter_code
_entity_poly.pdbx_strand_id
1 'polypeptide(L)'
;MVLPGLIRKLGHQLAEIRERALKSILCKVEHNLICYADLIQERLLFLHLLEWFNFPSVPMKEEVLNLLNRLVKYPPAVQHLVDLGAVEFLSKLRSNVEPNLQAEVDGILDGLFILPSEVPALQSASHQTNHTELSKNLEISTGYFPQDKSNFQQMEVPPRPVVNQTVRCLKFSTFPWLPLTTTDRHVLSSNESSLRSSNHTLIWNTCELLKDVIMQDFPAEIFLQRPKIVQNLLSLLKLTFGEDGKHRLALQSVSCLQQLCTYLRNRLNFHRDPGFFSNKQDTVSQNSSLSYCHEARGPHHSQNPSPGSSSPRPSVVGRTGQRPRGDGQDWDAVSSSGSSSHAHVNSRISVHSPLDMGHIDLPELETEDTLELQFQQLSLPQFCVSVLESAVPLLRTGSRQMIIRVLELLAEDMILIGEAISAAIWDDSSLFAIDMKEKLLLVLGSLGETICYHKNSVSLEQTEMMLVHHRMAFISISLFAVRLLQTLLPVEKASEFLPEPMSAALFLLSLDMPISLEYPNIHEAAVAYLEQLNSENYSIYKRTAEAVYSIECTCNFLSDVGKEGEKNLLELVELADQALQSFSCHQHFPLIKEIICVCSKIWKSAQASPLLQGESQKVFLRMLSHPLTQVKVETYHCCLEIIKECLGIHNVSKPVSSLCNGIHFLLHPKVLYEISTFGIQEPKSEVSAAAKAILLYLLQGRLMMTEWTWNKFIESLCPVLPVLQGYADPEDPLGNSILLLSKASSEAGEEILPCTTQLKSMLRLLLVKKSSVRSLALKLLAFHLTSEEGADTKRPLIDARVLSRVTNLFIVKKPIELKLDDRKEVVIKLETVEKLYEIFTSDDVDLVLRKSAGEQLAVIMQDIKMHTVVKKLCLIDKIIEYLNGCVGQDGKVIECLTQPCLTLLRKVLFADPVMRVSLSQQSSLLTLLFRVSLIFHEDCNVVTEVGALFCLLLFDEVSRMDMWSISPPSKPSPSVFSLPVSVVRR
;
A
#
# COMPACT_ATOMS: atom_id res chain seq x y z
N MET A 1 -47.74 -1.46 -13.34
CA MET A 1 -48.51 -0.54 -14.22
C MET A 1 -48.35 0.92 -13.74
N VAL A 2 -47.12 1.45 -13.65
CA VAL A 2 -46.86 2.74 -12.95
C VAL A 2 -46.09 3.76 -13.81
N LEU A 3 -45.04 3.33 -14.51
CA LEU A 3 -44.13 4.25 -15.25
C LEU A 3 -44.82 5.15 -16.29
N PRO A 4 -45.70 4.67 -17.20
CA PRO A 4 -46.39 5.55 -18.16
C PRO A 4 -47.23 6.65 -17.49
N GLY A 5 -47.76 6.35 -16.29
CA GLY A 5 -48.55 7.29 -15.47
C GLY A 5 -47.71 8.32 -14.71
N LEU A 6 -46.41 8.08 -14.53
CA LEU A 6 -45.44 9.08 -14.06
C LEU A 6 -44.94 9.94 -15.22
N ILE A 7 -44.61 9.32 -16.37
CA ILE A 7 -44.13 10.03 -17.57
C ILE A 7 -45.17 11.06 -18.06
N ARG A 8 -46.45 10.68 -18.14
CA ARG A 8 -47.55 11.63 -18.47
C ARG A 8 -47.70 12.79 -17.48
N LYS A 9 -47.18 12.69 -16.26
CA LYS A 9 -47.19 13.79 -15.27
C LYS A 9 -46.02 14.76 -15.44
N LEU A 10 -44.97 14.38 -16.17
CA LEU A 10 -43.85 15.28 -16.52
C LEU A 10 -44.28 16.40 -17.49
N GLY A 11 -45.32 16.19 -18.31
CA GLY A 11 -45.93 17.21 -19.18
C GLY A 11 -46.99 18.09 -18.52
N HIS A 12 -47.21 17.98 -17.20
CA HIS A 12 -48.34 18.65 -16.55
C HIS A 12 -48.08 20.16 -16.32
N GLN A 13 -49.08 21.02 -16.57
CA GLN A 13 -48.90 22.48 -16.47
C GLN A 13 -48.47 22.94 -15.05
N LEU A 14 -49.01 22.32 -13.99
CA LEU A 14 -48.64 22.62 -12.60
C LEU A 14 -47.24 22.07 -12.24
N ALA A 15 -46.34 22.97 -11.83
CA ALA A 15 -44.95 22.65 -11.47
C ALA A 15 -44.82 21.60 -10.35
N GLU A 16 -45.62 21.68 -9.28
CA GLU A 16 -45.58 20.69 -8.18
C GLU A 16 -45.80 19.24 -8.65
N ILE A 17 -46.68 19.04 -9.63
CA ILE A 17 -47.02 17.71 -10.14
C ILE A 17 -45.88 17.17 -11.00
N ARG A 18 -45.25 18.05 -11.79
CA ARG A 18 -44.02 17.75 -12.53
C ARG A 18 -42.89 17.38 -11.58
N GLU A 19 -42.57 18.22 -10.60
CA GLU A 19 -41.51 17.94 -9.61
C GLU A 19 -41.70 16.61 -8.87
N ARG A 20 -42.91 16.33 -8.38
CA ARG A 20 -43.19 15.08 -7.66
C ARG A 20 -43.07 13.86 -8.58
N ALA A 21 -43.40 13.99 -9.86
CA ALA A 21 -43.18 12.93 -10.85
C ALA A 21 -41.68 12.71 -11.14
N LEU A 22 -40.90 13.78 -11.34
CA LEU A 22 -39.46 13.70 -11.56
C LEU A 22 -38.72 13.11 -10.35
N LYS A 23 -38.98 13.63 -9.14
CA LYS A 23 -38.42 13.09 -7.87
C LYS A 23 -38.78 11.62 -7.69
N SER A 24 -39.99 11.20 -8.07
CA SER A 24 -40.40 9.79 -8.02
C SER A 24 -39.68 8.91 -9.03
N ILE A 25 -39.37 9.40 -10.24
CA ILE A 25 -38.59 8.67 -11.25
C ILE A 25 -37.13 8.56 -10.82
N LEU A 26 -36.48 9.68 -10.44
CA LEU A 26 -35.08 9.69 -9.99
C LEU A 26 -34.85 8.74 -8.81
N CYS A 27 -35.68 8.84 -7.77
CA CYS A 27 -35.58 7.96 -6.60
C CYS A 27 -35.79 6.48 -6.95
N LYS A 28 -36.65 6.16 -7.93
CA LYS A 28 -36.85 4.78 -8.41
C LYS A 28 -35.66 4.26 -9.23
N VAL A 29 -34.91 5.12 -9.93
CA VAL A 29 -33.64 4.74 -10.57
C VAL A 29 -32.56 4.52 -9.51
N GLU A 30 -32.42 5.42 -8.54
CA GLU A 30 -31.44 5.32 -7.44
C GLU A 30 -31.59 4.05 -6.61
N HIS A 31 -32.82 3.61 -6.38
CA HIS A 31 -33.13 2.40 -5.61
C HIS A 31 -33.29 1.14 -6.50
N ASN A 32 -32.87 1.20 -7.77
CA ASN A 32 -32.95 0.11 -8.75
C ASN A 32 -34.36 -0.50 -8.95
N LEU A 33 -35.41 0.29 -8.69
CA LEU A 33 -36.81 -0.09 -8.90
C LEU A 33 -37.27 0.08 -10.36
N ILE A 34 -36.50 0.82 -11.17
CA ILE A 34 -36.64 1.00 -12.62
C ILE A 34 -35.22 1.10 -13.18
N CYS A 35 -34.89 0.35 -14.24
CA CYS A 35 -33.58 0.44 -14.89
C CYS A 35 -33.59 1.44 -16.06
N TYR A 36 -32.42 1.89 -16.50
CA TYR A 36 -32.33 2.81 -17.65
C TYR A 36 -32.94 2.22 -18.93
N ALA A 37 -32.87 0.90 -19.15
CA ALA A 37 -33.48 0.26 -20.32
C ALA A 37 -35.03 0.33 -20.34
N ASP A 38 -35.68 0.41 -19.17
CA ASP A 38 -37.14 0.62 -19.08
C ASP A 38 -37.52 2.06 -19.46
N LEU A 39 -36.69 3.03 -19.06
CA LEU A 39 -36.88 4.45 -19.36
C LEU A 39 -36.65 4.76 -20.85
N ILE A 40 -35.69 4.07 -21.49
CA ILE A 40 -35.31 4.29 -22.89
C ILE A 40 -36.40 3.84 -23.87
N GLN A 41 -37.17 2.81 -23.53
CA GLN A 41 -38.30 2.34 -24.37
C GLN A 41 -39.45 3.35 -24.45
N GLU A 42 -39.60 4.22 -23.45
CA GLU A 42 -40.68 5.19 -23.37
C GLU A 42 -40.31 6.50 -24.08
N ARG A 43 -40.48 6.56 -25.41
CA ARG A 43 -40.19 7.76 -26.24
C ARG A 43 -40.83 9.06 -25.70
N LEU A 44 -41.97 8.95 -24.99
CA LEU A 44 -42.63 10.08 -24.33
C LEU A 44 -41.81 10.70 -23.18
N LEU A 45 -40.87 9.97 -22.57
CA LEU A 45 -39.99 10.51 -21.53
C LEU A 45 -39.13 11.64 -22.10
N PHE A 46 -38.41 11.37 -23.19
CA PHE A 46 -37.51 12.33 -23.84
C PHE A 46 -38.24 13.59 -24.29
N LEU A 47 -39.46 13.44 -24.84
CA LEU A 47 -40.31 14.57 -25.21
C LEU A 47 -40.64 15.46 -24.00
N HIS A 48 -41.14 14.89 -22.90
CA HIS A 48 -41.49 15.69 -21.73
C HIS A 48 -40.27 16.26 -20.97
N LEU A 49 -39.09 15.62 -21.05
CA LEU A 49 -37.84 16.15 -20.48
C LEU A 49 -37.31 17.35 -21.29
N LEU A 50 -37.49 17.37 -22.62
CA LEU A 50 -37.18 18.54 -23.45
C LEU A 50 -38.23 19.65 -23.25
N GLU A 51 -39.52 19.31 -23.31
CA GLU A 51 -40.62 20.25 -23.04
C GLU A 51 -40.56 20.89 -21.65
N TRP A 52 -39.90 20.24 -20.68
CA TRP A 52 -39.70 20.74 -19.33
C TRP A 52 -39.19 22.20 -19.28
N PHE A 53 -38.29 22.55 -20.20
CA PHE A 53 -37.67 23.87 -20.32
C PHE A 53 -38.53 24.89 -21.09
N ASN A 54 -39.60 24.45 -21.77
CA ASN A 54 -40.55 25.33 -22.48
C ASN A 54 -41.65 25.89 -21.57
N PHE A 55 -41.78 25.40 -20.34
CA PHE A 55 -42.76 25.93 -19.37
C PHE A 55 -42.28 27.25 -18.74
N PRO A 56 -43.19 28.19 -18.39
CA PRO A 56 -42.82 29.47 -17.77
C PRO A 56 -42.23 29.35 -16.36
N SER A 57 -42.32 28.16 -15.75
CA SER A 57 -41.57 27.79 -14.55
C SER A 57 -40.90 26.44 -14.78
N VAL A 58 -39.58 26.41 -14.57
CA VAL A 58 -38.69 25.28 -14.84
C VAL A 58 -37.92 24.94 -13.56
N PRO A 59 -38.54 24.21 -12.60
CA PRO A 59 -37.85 23.73 -11.41
C PRO A 59 -36.88 22.60 -11.75
N MET A 60 -35.90 22.32 -10.87
CA MET A 60 -35.00 21.16 -10.98
C MET A 60 -34.24 21.02 -12.31
N LYS A 61 -33.83 22.13 -12.94
CA LYS A 61 -33.10 22.14 -14.23
C LYS A 61 -31.90 21.18 -14.25
N GLU A 62 -31.09 21.21 -13.20
CA GLU A 62 -29.89 20.39 -13.01
C GLU A 62 -30.22 18.90 -13.05
N GLU A 63 -31.22 18.45 -12.29
CA GLU A 63 -31.60 17.03 -12.22
C GLU A 63 -32.18 16.50 -13.54
N VAL A 64 -32.83 17.36 -14.33
CA VAL A 64 -33.29 17.01 -15.68
C VAL A 64 -32.12 16.85 -16.65
N LEU A 65 -31.12 17.73 -16.58
CA LEU A 65 -29.89 17.62 -17.38
C LEU A 65 -29.06 16.40 -16.97
N ASN A 66 -28.84 16.19 -15.66
CA ASN A 66 -28.16 15.01 -15.11
C ASN A 66 -28.82 13.70 -15.56
N LEU A 67 -30.16 13.64 -15.60
CA LEU A 67 -30.89 12.48 -16.11
C LEU A 67 -30.70 12.29 -17.61
N LEU A 68 -30.72 13.36 -18.41
CA LEU A 68 -30.46 13.32 -19.84
C LEU A 68 -29.01 12.87 -20.14
N ASN A 69 -28.00 13.42 -19.47
CA ASN A 69 -26.59 13.01 -19.62
C ASN A 69 -26.39 11.52 -19.28
N ARG A 70 -27.05 11.01 -18.23
CA ARG A 70 -27.04 9.57 -17.91
C ARG A 70 -27.73 8.70 -18.97
N LEU A 71 -28.81 9.17 -19.59
CA LEU A 71 -29.54 8.44 -20.64
C LEU A 71 -28.82 8.46 -22.00
N VAL A 72 -28.15 9.56 -22.36
CA VAL A 72 -27.44 9.72 -23.65
C VAL A 72 -26.29 8.73 -23.83
N LYS A 73 -25.80 8.10 -22.76
CA LYS A 73 -24.79 7.03 -22.81
C LYS A 73 -25.30 5.72 -23.44
N TYR A 74 -26.58 5.64 -23.82
CA TYR A 74 -27.19 4.48 -24.47
C TYR A 74 -27.66 4.84 -25.91
N PRO A 75 -27.17 4.16 -26.97
CA PRO A 75 -27.47 4.53 -28.36
C PRO A 75 -28.95 4.68 -28.75
N PRO A 76 -29.91 3.88 -28.25
CA PRO A 76 -31.33 4.09 -28.59
C PRO A 76 -31.91 5.39 -27.99
N ALA A 77 -31.35 5.87 -26.88
CA ALA A 77 -31.72 7.16 -26.30
C ALA A 77 -31.23 8.34 -27.16
N VAL A 78 -30.00 8.23 -27.69
CA VAL A 78 -29.44 9.18 -28.66
C VAL A 78 -30.35 9.28 -29.88
N GLN A 79 -30.76 8.13 -30.45
CA GLN A 79 -31.67 8.11 -31.59
C GLN A 79 -33.01 8.79 -31.27
N HIS A 80 -33.63 8.51 -30.12
CA HIS A 80 -34.88 9.16 -29.72
C HIS A 80 -34.75 10.67 -29.44
N LEU A 81 -33.60 11.15 -28.98
CA LEU A 81 -33.33 12.57 -28.77
C LEU A 81 -33.05 13.30 -30.09
N VAL A 82 -32.30 12.70 -31.02
CA VAL A 82 -32.06 13.25 -32.37
C VAL A 82 -33.38 13.31 -33.16
N ASP A 83 -34.19 12.25 -33.11
CA ASP A 83 -35.55 12.17 -33.66
C ASP A 83 -36.51 13.26 -33.15
N LEU A 84 -36.22 13.87 -31.99
CA LEU A 84 -36.99 14.95 -31.36
C LEU A 84 -36.35 16.33 -31.54
N GLY A 85 -35.26 16.45 -32.31
CA GLY A 85 -34.57 17.71 -32.57
C GLY A 85 -33.74 18.25 -31.39
N ALA A 86 -33.35 17.38 -30.45
CA ALA A 86 -32.66 17.79 -29.22
C ALA A 86 -31.37 18.60 -29.46
N VAL A 87 -30.63 18.32 -30.54
CA VAL A 87 -29.38 19.04 -30.88
C VAL A 87 -29.63 20.53 -31.10
N GLU A 88 -30.64 20.89 -31.90
CA GLU A 88 -31.04 22.30 -32.10
C GLU A 88 -31.58 22.92 -30.82
N PHE A 89 -32.36 22.16 -30.05
CA PHE A 89 -32.99 22.62 -28.83
C PHE A 89 -31.96 22.97 -27.76
N LEU A 90 -31.04 22.06 -27.48
CA LEU A 90 -29.99 22.19 -26.47
C LEU A 90 -28.96 23.26 -26.86
N SER A 91 -28.62 23.37 -28.15
CA SER A 91 -27.77 24.45 -28.67
C SER A 91 -28.37 25.84 -28.41
N LYS A 92 -29.71 25.98 -28.51
CA LYS A 92 -30.44 27.21 -28.19
C LYS A 92 -30.66 27.40 -26.68
N LEU A 93 -30.76 26.31 -25.92
CA LEU A 93 -30.89 26.33 -24.47
C LEU A 93 -29.58 26.78 -23.79
N ARG A 94 -28.43 26.32 -24.30
CA ARG A 94 -27.07 26.61 -23.76
C ARG A 94 -26.82 28.09 -23.45
N SER A 95 -27.27 29.00 -24.32
CA SER A 95 -27.10 30.45 -24.14
C SER A 95 -28.02 31.08 -23.08
N ASN A 96 -28.96 30.33 -22.52
CA ASN A 96 -30.00 30.78 -21.59
C ASN A 96 -29.91 30.11 -20.20
N VAL A 97 -28.80 29.41 -19.90
CA VAL A 97 -28.59 28.68 -18.63
C VAL A 97 -27.22 29.03 -18.02
N GLU A 98 -27.12 28.94 -16.69
CA GLU A 98 -25.93 29.28 -15.89
C GLU A 98 -24.70 28.40 -16.22
N PRO A 99 -23.45 28.91 -16.06
CA PRO A 99 -22.24 28.25 -16.54
C PRO A 99 -22.04 26.81 -16.07
N ASN A 100 -22.36 26.50 -14.81
CA ASN A 100 -22.21 25.15 -14.25
C ASN A 100 -23.07 24.11 -15.00
N LEU A 101 -24.23 24.53 -15.51
CA LEU A 101 -25.15 23.68 -16.26
C LEU A 101 -24.87 23.68 -17.77
N GLN A 102 -24.09 24.65 -18.27
CA GLN A 102 -23.61 24.61 -19.66
C GLN A 102 -22.68 23.40 -19.87
N ALA A 103 -21.89 23.02 -18.87
CA ALA A 103 -21.06 21.81 -18.91
C ALA A 103 -21.89 20.51 -19.07
N GLU A 104 -23.03 20.40 -18.37
CA GLU A 104 -23.95 19.27 -18.53
C GLU A 104 -24.67 19.29 -19.90
N VAL A 105 -25.03 20.47 -20.41
CA VAL A 105 -25.58 20.61 -21.77
C VAL A 105 -24.55 20.24 -22.84
N ASP A 106 -23.28 20.59 -22.64
CA ASP A 106 -22.18 20.24 -23.55
C ASP A 106 -21.89 18.74 -23.52
N GLY A 107 -21.83 18.12 -22.33
CA GLY A 107 -21.69 16.66 -22.20
C GLY A 107 -22.85 15.88 -22.84
N ILE A 108 -24.08 16.41 -22.80
CA ILE A 108 -25.22 15.87 -23.55
C ILE A 108 -24.99 16.02 -25.06
N LEU A 109 -24.58 17.20 -25.54
CA LEU A 109 -24.36 17.47 -26.96
C LEU A 109 -23.24 16.58 -27.54
N ASP A 110 -22.10 16.48 -26.85
CA ASP A 110 -21.00 15.58 -27.23
C ASP A 110 -21.48 14.13 -27.36
N GLY A 111 -22.27 13.65 -26.39
CA GLY A 111 -22.87 12.32 -26.43
C GLY A 111 -23.89 12.11 -27.55
N LEU A 112 -24.58 13.17 -28.01
CA LEU A 112 -25.47 13.13 -29.17
C LEU A 112 -24.72 13.15 -30.52
N PHE A 113 -23.45 13.57 -30.54
CA PHE A 113 -22.59 13.54 -31.73
C PHE A 113 -21.77 12.24 -31.89
N ILE A 114 -21.89 11.29 -30.95
CA ILE A 114 -21.30 9.95 -31.10
C ILE A 114 -22.05 9.17 -32.18
N LEU A 115 -21.37 8.90 -33.31
CA LEU A 115 -21.91 8.11 -34.41
C LEU A 115 -22.30 6.70 -33.95
N PRO A 116 -23.51 6.20 -34.26
CA PRO A 116 -23.89 4.81 -34.01
C PRO A 116 -23.01 3.87 -34.86
N SER A 117 -22.24 3.00 -34.21
CA SER A 117 -21.56 1.90 -34.89
C SER A 117 -22.59 0.85 -35.33
N GLU A 118 -22.45 0.32 -36.55
CA GLU A 118 -23.40 -0.65 -37.11
C GLU A 118 -23.40 -1.97 -36.32
N VAL A 119 -24.60 -2.57 -36.15
CA VAL A 119 -24.85 -3.65 -35.20
C VAL A 119 -24.77 -5.04 -35.86
N PRO A 120 -23.92 -5.96 -35.36
CA PRO A 120 -24.11 -7.39 -35.49
C PRO A 120 -25.14 -7.90 -34.46
N ALA A 121 -26.02 -8.81 -34.85
CA ALA A 121 -27.14 -9.28 -34.03
C ALA A 121 -26.72 -10.22 -32.87
N LEU A 122 -27.69 -10.52 -31.99
CA LEU A 122 -27.53 -11.35 -30.79
C LEU A 122 -26.79 -12.68 -31.06
N GLN A 123 -25.83 -13.00 -30.18
CA GLN A 123 -25.49 -14.38 -29.89
C GLN A 123 -24.95 -14.55 -28.45
N SER A 124 -24.87 -15.80 -28.00
CA SER A 124 -24.89 -16.16 -26.58
C SER A 124 -23.55 -16.60 -26.00
N ALA A 125 -23.23 -16.06 -24.81
CA ALA A 125 -22.42 -16.66 -23.75
C ALA A 125 -20.90 -16.87 -23.99
N SER A 126 -20.23 -17.20 -22.87
CA SER A 126 -18.80 -17.50 -22.69
C SER A 126 -17.81 -16.32 -22.67
N HIS A 127 -16.66 -16.55 -22.03
CA HIS A 127 -15.65 -15.55 -21.69
C HIS A 127 -14.53 -15.53 -22.75
N GLN A 128 -13.90 -14.37 -22.96
CA GLN A 128 -12.44 -14.23 -22.73
C GLN A 128 -11.97 -12.77 -22.72
N THR A 129 -10.80 -12.55 -22.13
CA THR A 129 -10.13 -11.26 -21.91
C THR A 129 -9.26 -10.86 -23.10
N ASN A 130 -9.03 -9.55 -23.29
CA ASN A 130 -7.70 -9.02 -23.64
C ASN A 130 -7.58 -7.49 -23.46
N HIS A 131 -6.89 -7.12 -22.37
CA HIS A 131 -5.91 -6.03 -22.20
C HIS A 131 -5.90 -4.75 -23.07
N THR A 132 -6.01 -3.63 -22.33
CA THR A 132 -5.01 -2.54 -22.23
C THR A 132 -4.75 -1.61 -23.43
N GLU A 133 -5.04 -0.31 -23.23
CA GLU A 133 -3.98 0.73 -23.26
C GLU A 133 -4.30 1.93 -22.35
N LEU A 134 -3.30 2.79 -22.09
CA LEU A 134 -3.23 3.70 -20.94
C LEU A 134 -3.52 5.18 -21.26
N SER A 135 -4.14 5.88 -20.30
CA SER A 135 -3.71 7.20 -19.79
C SER A 135 -4.62 7.66 -18.64
N LYS A 136 -4.21 8.37 -17.60
CA LYS A 136 -2.94 8.61 -16.86
C LYS A 136 -3.29 9.72 -15.84
N ASN A 137 -2.55 9.80 -14.74
CA ASN A 137 -2.57 10.91 -13.76
C ASN A 137 -3.85 11.08 -12.90
N LEU A 138 -3.75 10.69 -11.63
CA LEU A 138 -3.89 11.66 -10.55
C LEU A 138 -2.90 11.32 -9.42
N GLU A 139 -2.41 12.33 -8.71
CA GLU A 139 -1.27 12.20 -7.79
C GLU A 139 -1.68 11.82 -6.37
N ILE A 140 -0.82 11.07 -5.68
CA ILE A 140 -0.92 10.83 -4.24
C ILE A 140 -0.36 12.05 -3.50
N SER A 141 -1.10 12.60 -2.54
CA SER A 141 -0.57 13.63 -1.63
C SER A 141 -1.11 13.46 -0.21
N THR A 142 -0.22 13.42 0.77
CA THR A 142 -0.53 13.08 2.16
C THR A 142 0.07 14.05 3.19
N GLY A 143 -0.76 14.96 3.70
CA GLY A 143 -0.73 15.35 5.12
C GLY A 143 -0.32 16.77 5.54
N TYR A 144 -0.65 17.06 6.80
CA TYR A 144 -0.11 18.11 7.70
C TYR A 144 -0.52 19.60 7.57
N PHE A 145 -1.76 19.89 8.02
CA PHE A 145 -2.17 21.09 8.81
C PHE A 145 -2.06 22.52 8.18
N PRO A 146 -2.81 23.54 8.66
CA PRO A 146 -3.58 23.66 9.92
C PRO A 146 -5.11 23.82 9.75
N GLN A 147 -5.80 23.98 10.89
CA GLN A 147 -7.17 24.51 10.94
C GLN A 147 -7.20 25.98 10.50
N ASP A 148 -8.23 26.39 9.76
CA ASP A 148 -8.73 27.76 9.85
C ASP A 148 -10.26 27.83 9.66
N LYS A 149 -10.88 28.91 10.14
CA LYS A 149 -12.34 29.02 10.28
C LYS A 149 -12.97 29.88 9.18
N SER A 150 -13.88 29.30 8.41
CA SER A 150 -14.85 30.06 7.61
C SER A 150 -16.27 29.54 7.86
N ASN A 151 -17.19 30.45 8.14
CA ASN A 151 -18.59 30.10 8.42
C ASN A 151 -19.36 29.97 7.10
N PHE A 152 -19.81 28.76 6.77
CA PHE A 152 -20.89 28.56 5.80
C PHE A 152 -22.12 28.00 6.51
N GLN A 153 -23.26 28.65 6.29
CA GLN A 153 -24.51 28.33 6.95
C GLN A 153 -25.06 27.01 6.42
N GLN A 154 -25.46 26.10 7.31
CA GLN A 154 -26.18 24.89 6.93
C GLN A 154 -27.53 25.29 6.33
N MET A 155 -27.74 24.98 5.06
CA MET A 155 -29.07 25.00 4.47
C MET A 155 -29.77 23.71 4.93
N GLU A 156 -30.86 23.83 5.70
CA GLU A 156 -31.49 22.69 6.36
C GLU A 156 -32.04 21.68 5.35
N VAL A 157 -31.45 20.48 5.32
CA VAL A 157 -32.07 19.31 4.71
C VAL A 157 -33.19 18.84 5.66
N PRO A 158 -34.45 18.69 5.20
CA PRO A 158 -35.55 18.32 6.08
C PRO A 158 -35.32 16.93 6.71
N PRO A 159 -35.69 16.73 7.98
CA PRO A 159 -35.34 15.52 8.72
C PRO A 159 -36.03 14.27 8.16
N ARG A 160 -35.24 13.22 7.93
CA ARG A 160 -35.77 11.85 7.74
C ARG A 160 -36.42 11.37 9.05
N PRO A 161 -37.46 10.50 9.00
CA PRO A 161 -38.25 10.16 10.18
C PRO A 161 -37.45 9.44 11.27
N VAL A 162 -37.85 9.66 12.52
CA VAL A 162 -37.14 9.18 13.71
C VAL A 162 -37.28 7.66 13.86
N VAL A 163 -36.18 6.94 13.67
CA VAL A 163 -35.98 5.59 14.23
C VAL A 163 -35.42 5.75 15.66
N ASN A 164 -35.78 4.82 16.56
CA ASN A 164 -35.49 4.90 17.99
C ASN A 164 -34.02 5.26 18.30
N GLN A 165 -33.81 6.35 19.03
CA GLN A 165 -32.49 6.99 19.24
C GLN A 165 -31.50 6.21 20.13
N THR A 166 -31.80 4.96 20.49
CA THR A 166 -31.06 4.17 21.50
C THR A 166 -29.97 3.25 20.94
N VAL A 167 -29.95 2.99 19.63
CA VAL A 167 -28.97 2.10 18.98
C VAL A 167 -28.49 2.75 17.67
N ARG A 168 -27.19 2.94 17.52
CA ARG A 168 -26.56 3.60 16.34
C ARG A 168 -26.09 2.59 15.28
N CYS A 169 -25.94 1.32 15.65
CA CYS A 169 -25.46 0.28 14.73
C CYS A 169 -26.51 -0.24 13.74
N LEU A 170 -27.77 0.20 13.82
CA LEU A 170 -28.87 -0.32 13.01
C LEU A 170 -29.30 0.64 11.89
N LYS A 171 -29.32 0.14 10.66
CA LYS A 171 -29.94 0.77 9.48
C LYS A 171 -31.43 0.42 9.39
N PHE A 172 -31.78 -0.83 9.71
CA PHE A 172 -33.15 -1.34 9.76
C PHE A 172 -33.24 -2.48 10.78
N SER A 173 -34.29 -2.49 11.59
CA SER A 173 -34.46 -3.44 12.70
C SER A 173 -35.67 -4.37 12.53
N THR A 174 -36.88 -3.80 12.39
CA THR A 174 -38.14 -4.55 12.39
C THR A 174 -39.11 -4.06 11.31
N PHE A 175 -39.86 -4.99 10.74
CA PHE A 175 -40.97 -4.71 9.82
C PHE A 175 -42.26 -4.35 10.59
N PRO A 176 -43.18 -3.55 10.01
CA PRO A 176 -44.47 -3.23 10.63
C PRO A 176 -45.28 -4.47 10.99
N TRP A 177 -45.83 -4.51 12.20
CA TRP A 177 -46.59 -5.66 12.72
C TRP A 177 -47.83 -5.98 11.89
N LEU A 178 -48.00 -7.24 11.49
CA LEU A 178 -49.16 -7.70 10.72
C LEU A 178 -50.12 -8.54 11.59
N PRO A 179 -51.42 -8.18 11.63
CA PRO A 179 -52.45 -9.01 12.23
C PRO A 179 -52.74 -10.22 11.32
N LEU A 180 -53.09 -11.35 11.93
CA LEU A 180 -53.49 -12.58 11.25
C LEU A 180 -54.96 -12.90 11.53
N THR A 181 -55.64 -13.54 10.59
CA THR A 181 -56.94 -14.16 10.86
C THR A 181 -56.77 -15.44 11.70
N THR A 182 -57.86 -15.94 12.29
CA THR A 182 -57.84 -17.22 13.01
C THR A 182 -57.48 -18.40 12.11
N THR A 183 -57.91 -18.38 10.85
CA THR A 183 -57.52 -19.38 9.84
C THR A 183 -56.02 -19.34 9.54
N ASP A 184 -55.42 -18.15 9.39
CA ASP A 184 -53.98 -18.02 9.12
C ASP A 184 -53.14 -18.54 10.29
N ARG A 185 -53.55 -18.21 11.52
CA ARG A 185 -52.92 -18.71 12.76
C ARG A 185 -52.91 -20.24 12.78
N HIS A 186 -54.03 -20.89 12.47
CA HIS A 186 -54.11 -22.35 12.41
C HIS A 186 -53.22 -22.96 11.32
N VAL A 187 -53.11 -22.33 10.15
CA VAL A 187 -52.20 -22.76 9.08
C VAL A 187 -50.74 -22.69 9.55
N LEU A 188 -50.32 -21.57 10.14
CA LEU A 188 -48.94 -21.41 10.62
C LEU A 188 -48.62 -22.35 11.81
N SER A 189 -49.53 -22.50 12.78
CA SER A 189 -49.32 -23.40 13.93
C SER A 189 -49.30 -24.88 13.52
N SER A 190 -50.05 -25.26 12.49
CA SER A 190 -50.04 -26.62 11.93
C SER A 190 -48.71 -26.93 11.23
N ASN A 191 -48.19 -26.00 10.45
CA ASN A 191 -46.86 -26.15 9.83
C ASN A 191 -45.74 -26.13 10.88
N GLU A 192 -45.85 -25.29 11.91
CA GLU A 192 -44.91 -25.27 13.05
C GLU A 192 -44.84 -26.62 13.78
N SER A 193 -45.99 -27.25 14.04
CA SER A 193 -46.04 -28.57 14.71
C SER A 193 -45.51 -29.69 13.81
N SER A 194 -45.75 -29.62 12.50
CA SER A 194 -45.25 -30.57 11.51
C SER A 194 -43.71 -30.54 11.38
N LEU A 195 -43.11 -29.34 11.41
CA LEU A 195 -41.65 -29.17 11.49
C LEU A 195 -41.02 -29.71 12.79
N ARG A 196 -41.79 -29.80 13.87
CA ARG A 196 -41.35 -30.37 15.17
C ARG A 196 -41.59 -31.88 15.28
N SER A 197 -42.20 -32.50 14.27
CA SER A 197 -42.44 -33.95 14.26
C SER A 197 -41.13 -34.75 14.15
N SER A 198 -41.15 -36.00 14.62
CA SER A 198 -40.01 -36.93 14.46
C SER A 198 -39.96 -37.61 13.09
N ASN A 199 -40.90 -37.31 12.18
CA ASN A 199 -41.01 -37.99 10.89
C ASN A 199 -40.30 -37.18 9.79
N HIS A 200 -39.17 -37.69 9.31
CA HIS A 200 -38.38 -37.08 8.23
C HIS A 200 -39.19 -36.79 6.96
N THR A 201 -40.17 -37.62 6.57
CA THR A 201 -40.97 -37.35 5.36
C THR A 201 -42.01 -36.25 5.57
N LEU A 202 -42.55 -36.11 6.79
CA LEU A 202 -43.45 -35.01 7.14
C LEU A 202 -42.69 -33.68 7.18
N ILE A 203 -41.48 -33.66 7.77
CA ILE A 203 -40.60 -32.47 7.75
C ILE A 203 -40.30 -32.07 6.29
N TRP A 204 -39.87 -33.01 5.44
CA TRP A 204 -39.56 -32.74 4.03
C TRP A 204 -40.75 -32.11 3.29
N ASN A 205 -41.93 -32.75 3.36
CA ASN A 205 -43.13 -32.25 2.70
C ASN A 205 -43.59 -30.90 3.26
N THR A 206 -43.36 -30.64 4.55
CA THR A 206 -43.67 -29.34 5.18
C THR A 206 -42.71 -28.25 4.70
N CYS A 207 -41.42 -28.54 4.52
CA CYS A 207 -40.47 -27.60 3.92
C CYS A 207 -40.81 -27.28 2.46
N GLU A 208 -41.22 -28.27 1.67
CA GLU A 208 -41.70 -28.02 0.30
C GLU A 208 -42.98 -27.16 0.30
N LEU A 209 -43.99 -27.50 1.11
CA LEU A 209 -45.21 -26.70 1.27
C LEU A 209 -44.93 -25.26 1.74
N LEU A 210 -44.01 -25.08 2.68
CA LEU A 210 -43.60 -23.76 3.17
C LEU A 210 -43.02 -22.90 2.04
N LYS A 211 -42.10 -23.47 1.25
CA LYS A 211 -41.40 -22.77 0.15
C LYS A 211 -42.31 -22.50 -1.05
N ASP A 212 -43.11 -23.49 -1.44
CA ASP A 212 -43.88 -23.49 -2.69
C ASP A 212 -45.30 -22.91 -2.54
N VAL A 213 -45.83 -22.76 -1.32
CA VAL A 213 -47.17 -22.20 -1.05
C VAL A 213 -47.13 -21.14 0.05
N ILE A 214 -46.79 -21.51 1.30
CA ILE A 214 -47.01 -20.63 2.48
C ILE A 214 -46.20 -19.33 2.40
N MET A 215 -44.94 -19.37 1.94
CA MET A 215 -44.11 -18.17 1.77
C MET A 215 -44.52 -17.29 0.57
N GLN A 216 -45.44 -17.76 -0.29
CA GLN A 216 -46.00 -16.98 -1.39
C GLN A 216 -47.33 -16.32 -0.97
N ASP A 217 -48.15 -17.04 -0.22
CA ASP A 217 -49.42 -16.54 0.33
C ASP A 217 -49.22 -15.52 1.46
N PHE A 218 -48.17 -15.66 2.27
CA PHE A 218 -47.91 -14.82 3.45
C PHE A 218 -46.72 -13.85 3.26
N PRO A 219 -46.88 -12.54 3.54
CA PRO A 219 -45.77 -11.58 3.63
C PRO A 219 -44.62 -12.05 4.52
N ALA A 220 -43.40 -12.00 4.01
CA ALA A 220 -42.22 -12.61 4.62
C ALA A 220 -41.91 -12.12 6.04
N GLU A 221 -42.28 -10.89 6.39
CA GLU A 221 -42.14 -10.34 7.73
C GLU A 221 -42.90 -11.12 8.82
N ILE A 222 -43.96 -11.86 8.46
CA ILE A 222 -44.75 -12.66 9.41
C ILE A 222 -43.89 -13.76 10.04
N PHE A 223 -42.97 -14.35 9.27
CA PHE A 223 -42.06 -15.39 9.77
C PHE A 223 -40.99 -14.84 10.73
N LEU A 224 -40.74 -13.53 10.75
CA LEU A 224 -39.90 -12.89 11.77
C LEU A 224 -40.72 -12.47 13.00
N GLN A 225 -41.94 -11.98 12.78
CA GLN A 225 -42.91 -11.60 13.82
C GLN A 225 -43.38 -12.79 14.67
N ARG A 226 -43.45 -13.99 14.08
CA ARG A 226 -43.84 -15.25 14.74
C ARG A 226 -42.76 -16.32 14.48
N PRO A 227 -41.58 -16.22 15.13
CA PRO A 227 -40.36 -16.85 14.64
C PRO A 227 -40.24 -18.36 14.84
N LYS A 228 -41.23 -19.04 15.42
CA LYS A 228 -41.16 -20.47 15.74
C LYS A 228 -40.89 -21.35 14.51
N ILE A 229 -41.41 -20.99 13.33
CA ILE A 229 -41.11 -21.66 12.06
C ILE A 229 -39.64 -21.48 11.67
N VAL A 230 -39.10 -20.26 11.78
CA VAL A 230 -37.70 -19.93 11.47
C VAL A 230 -36.74 -20.60 12.45
N GLN A 231 -37.07 -20.60 13.76
CA GLN A 231 -36.31 -21.30 14.80
C GLN A 231 -36.27 -22.81 14.56
N ASN A 232 -37.39 -23.42 14.12
CA ASN A 232 -37.41 -24.82 13.70
C ASN A 232 -36.53 -25.05 12.44
N LEU A 233 -36.60 -24.19 11.42
CA LEU A 233 -35.75 -24.31 10.22
C LEU A 233 -34.25 -24.19 10.54
N LEU A 234 -33.87 -23.27 11.44
CA LEU A 234 -32.49 -23.10 11.91
C LEU A 234 -32.02 -24.29 12.76
N SER A 235 -32.89 -24.91 13.57
CA SER A 235 -32.52 -26.10 14.34
C SER A 235 -32.30 -27.33 13.44
N LEU A 236 -33.05 -27.46 12.33
CA LEU A 236 -32.81 -28.51 11.31
C LEU A 236 -31.43 -28.40 10.64
N LEU A 237 -30.84 -27.20 10.54
CA LEU A 237 -29.45 -27.03 10.07
C LEU A 237 -28.44 -27.66 11.05
N LYS A 238 -28.68 -27.52 12.35
CA LYS A 238 -27.76 -28.00 13.41
C LYS A 238 -27.78 -29.54 13.60
N LEU A 239 -28.67 -30.26 12.92
CA LEU A 239 -28.80 -31.74 12.96
C LEU A 239 -27.96 -32.49 11.91
N THR A 240 -27.10 -31.81 11.15
CA THR A 240 -26.38 -32.38 9.99
C THR A 240 -25.23 -33.32 10.32
N PHE A 241 -24.64 -33.23 11.51
CA PHE A 241 -23.43 -33.97 11.91
C PHE A 241 -23.69 -35.42 12.37
N GLY A 242 -24.74 -36.07 11.84
CA GLY A 242 -25.11 -37.46 12.17
C GLY A 242 -25.48 -38.27 10.92
N GLU A 243 -25.16 -39.57 10.94
CA GLU A 243 -25.12 -40.44 9.75
C GLU A 243 -26.49 -40.72 9.10
N ASP A 244 -27.61 -40.50 9.82
CA ASP A 244 -28.98 -40.91 9.42
C ASP A 244 -29.67 -39.99 8.38
N GLY A 245 -29.01 -39.65 7.27
CA GLY A 245 -29.65 -38.98 6.13
C GLY A 245 -30.16 -37.54 6.35
N LYS A 246 -30.01 -36.99 7.57
CA LYS A 246 -30.44 -35.64 8.01
C LYS A 246 -29.89 -34.50 7.13
N HIS A 247 -28.75 -34.72 6.46
CA HIS A 247 -28.20 -33.87 5.40
C HIS A 247 -29.23 -33.51 4.32
N ARG A 248 -30.21 -34.36 3.99
CA ARG A 248 -31.29 -34.04 3.03
C ARG A 248 -32.30 -33.03 3.58
N LEU A 249 -32.66 -33.12 4.86
CA LEU A 249 -33.57 -32.18 5.53
C LEU A 249 -32.93 -30.81 5.70
N ALA A 250 -31.63 -30.77 6.00
CA ALA A 250 -30.87 -29.53 6.06
C ALA A 250 -30.80 -28.82 4.70
N LEU A 251 -30.59 -29.54 3.58
CA LEU A 251 -30.63 -28.95 2.24
C LEU A 251 -31.98 -28.28 1.92
N GLN A 252 -33.11 -28.90 2.30
CA GLN A 252 -34.43 -28.26 2.16
C GLN A 252 -34.60 -27.06 3.10
N SER A 253 -34.08 -27.14 4.32
CA SER A 253 -34.13 -26.04 5.29
C SER A 253 -33.31 -24.83 4.83
N VAL A 254 -32.13 -25.05 4.24
CA VAL A 254 -31.32 -24.04 3.53
C VAL A 254 -32.13 -23.40 2.40
N SER A 255 -32.82 -24.20 1.57
CA SER A 255 -33.63 -23.67 0.46
C SER A 255 -34.84 -22.84 0.96
N CYS A 256 -35.47 -23.23 2.06
CA CYS A 256 -36.55 -22.45 2.68
C CYS A 256 -36.05 -21.11 3.23
N LEU A 257 -34.90 -21.12 3.92
CA LEU A 257 -34.27 -19.90 4.45
C LEU A 257 -33.80 -18.99 3.31
N GLN A 258 -33.27 -19.53 2.22
CA GLN A 258 -32.84 -18.78 1.03
C GLN A 258 -34.03 -18.07 0.36
N GLN A 259 -35.17 -18.77 0.22
CA GLN A 259 -36.41 -18.18 -0.29
C GLN A 259 -36.91 -17.07 0.65
N LEU A 260 -36.86 -17.30 1.97
CA LEU A 260 -37.24 -16.32 2.97
C LEU A 260 -36.34 -15.07 2.92
N CYS A 261 -35.01 -15.21 2.81
CA CYS A 261 -34.09 -14.08 2.65
C CYS A 261 -34.40 -13.29 1.37
N THR A 262 -34.63 -13.98 0.25
CA THR A 262 -35.01 -13.38 -1.04
C THR A 262 -36.29 -12.55 -0.90
N TYR A 263 -37.31 -13.09 -0.21
CA TYR A 263 -38.57 -12.38 -0.01
C TYR A 263 -38.46 -11.25 1.03
N LEU A 264 -37.70 -11.41 2.11
CA LEU A 264 -37.41 -10.33 3.06
C LEU A 264 -36.69 -9.16 2.38
N ARG A 265 -35.76 -9.42 1.46
CA ARG A 265 -35.13 -8.37 0.63
C ARG A 265 -36.16 -7.63 -0.23
N ASN A 266 -37.06 -8.37 -0.87
CA ASN A 266 -38.14 -7.79 -1.68
C ASN A 266 -39.12 -6.96 -0.83
N ARG A 267 -39.45 -7.39 0.40
CA ARG A 267 -40.27 -6.63 1.35
C ARG A 267 -39.53 -5.39 1.87
N LEU A 268 -38.23 -5.47 2.14
CA LEU A 268 -37.40 -4.33 2.53
C LEU A 268 -37.37 -3.26 1.43
N ASN A 269 -37.20 -3.67 0.18
CA ASN A 269 -37.26 -2.77 -0.98
C ASN A 269 -38.65 -2.16 -1.18
N PHE A 270 -39.73 -2.94 -0.98
CA PHE A 270 -41.11 -2.43 -1.01
C PHE A 270 -41.35 -1.34 0.04
N HIS A 271 -40.87 -1.53 1.28
CA HIS A 271 -40.98 -0.54 2.35
C HIS A 271 -40.08 0.70 2.17
N ARG A 272 -39.13 0.66 1.22
CA ARG A 272 -38.26 1.78 0.85
C ARG A 272 -38.79 2.62 -0.32
N ASP A 273 -39.77 2.14 -1.10
CA ASP A 273 -40.34 2.89 -2.23
C ASP A 273 -41.21 4.07 -1.72
N PRO A 274 -40.85 5.34 -2.00
CA PRO A 274 -41.61 6.50 -1.55
C PRO A 274 -43.06 6.53 -2.08
N GLY A 275 -43.35 5.80 -3.16
CA GLY A 275 -44.70 5.69 -3.74
C GLY A 275 -45.72 5.01 -2.83
N PHE A 276 -45.28 4.28 -1.79
CA PHE A 276 -46.15 3.65 -0.79
C PHE A 276 -46.07 4.35 0.59
N PHE A 277 -45.28 5.41 0.72
CA PHE A 277 -45.04 6.11 1.99
C PHE A 277 -46.18 7.09 2.32
N SER A 278 -47.26 6.58 2.91
CA SER A 278 -48.34 7.42 3.46
C SER A 278 -47.96 7.96 4.83
N ASN A 279 -47.87 9.29 4.96
CA ASN A 279 -47.33 9.97 6.15
C ASN A 279 -48.29 10.00 7.36
N LYS A 280 -49.15 8.99 7.50
CA LYS A 280 -50.15 8.82 8.57
C LYS A 280 -49.92 7.54 9.37
N GLN A 281 -48.97 7.60 10.30
CA GLN A 281 -48.97 6.72 11.47
C GLN A 281 -49.66 7.44 12.64
N ASP A 282 -50.94 7.79 12.44
CA ASP A 282 -51.79 8.31 13.52
C ASP A 282 -52.17 7.15 14.46
N THR A 283 -52.14 7.41 15.77
CA THR A 283 -52.36 6.42 16.83
C THR A 283 -53.76 5.81 16.80
N VAL A 284 -53.85 4.47 16.85
CA VAL A 284 -55.04 3.67 17.21
C VAL A 284 -56.32 4.07 16.45
N SER A 285 -56.39 3.69 15.17
CA SER A 285 -57.63 3.69 14.39
C SER A 285 -57.88 2.32 13.77
N GLN A 286 -58.73 1.50 14.40
CA GLN A 286 -59.28 0.32 13.72
C GLN A 286 -60.20 0.76 12.56
N ASN A 287 -60.30 -0.09 11.51
CA ASN A 287 -61.10 0.06 10.29
C ASN A 287 -60.49 0.91 9.14
N SER A 288 -59.63 0.26 8.33
CA SER A 288 -59.53 0.57 6.90
C SER A 288 -58.99 -0.62 6.10
N SER A 289 -59.86 -1.57 5.73
CA SER A 289 -59.56 -2.58 4.72
C SER A 289 -59.68 -1.98 3.32
N LEU A 290 -58.61 -2.03 2.52
CA LEU A 290 -58.58 -1.51 1.15
C LEU A 290 -59.21 -2.48 0.15
N SER A 291 -60.55 -2.48 0.06
CA SER A 291 -61.28 -3.17 -1.00
C SER A 291 -61.22 -2.39 -2.32
N TYR A 292 -60.70 -3.01 -3.38
CA TYR A 292 -60.88 -2.51 -4.75
C TYR A 292 -62.37 -2.47 -5.12
N CYS A 293 -62.80 -1.45 -5.85
CA CYS A 293 -64.13 -1.36 -6.45
C CYS A 293 -64.04 -0.79 -7.87
N HIS A 294 -64.68 -1.45 -8.84
CA HIS A 294 -65.02 -0.87 -10.14
C HIS A 294 -66.39 -0.17 -10.08
N GLU A 295 -66.65 0.73 -11.02
CA GLU A 295 -67.75 1.72 -10.94
C GLU A 295 -69.13 1.20 -11.36
N ALA A 296 -70.20 1.74 -10.75
CA ALA A 296 -71.57 1.67 -11.26
C ALA A 296 -72.47 2.85 -10.80
N ARG A 297 -72.35 3.99 -11.49
CA ARG A 297 -73.37 5.06 -11.71
C ARG A 297 -74.48 5.36 -10.65
N GLY A 298 -74.19 6.28 -9.72
CA GLY A 298 -75.02 7.46 -9.34
C GLY A 298 -76.49 7.32 -8.86
N PRO A 299 -77.24 8.43 -8.66
CA PRO A 299 -76.85 9.85 -8.72
C PRO A 299 -76.88 10.58 -7.34
N HIS A 300 -76.66 11.89 -7.35
CA HIS A 300 -76.45 12.75 -6.16
C HIS A 300 -77.74 13.22 -5.45
N HIS A 301 -77.62 13.50 -4.15
CA HIS A 301 -77.91 14.85 -3.63
C HIS A 301 -77.13 15.17 -2.35
N SER A 302 -76.93 16.46 -2.07
CA SER A 302 -76.16 16.98 -0.92
C SER A 302 -77.03 17.81 0.04
N GLN A 303 -76.69 17.80 1.34
CA GLN A 303 -76.31 18.99 2.15
C GLN A 303 -76.12 18.66 3.66
N ASN A 304 -75.31 19.50 4.32
CA ASN A 304 -75.02 19.56 5.77
C ASN A 304 -76.04 20.49 6.50
N PRO A 305 -75.99 20.73 7.84
CA PRO A 305 -75.32 20.01 8.94
C PRO A 305 -76.16 19.77 10.24
N SER A 306 -75.76 18.77 11.04
CA SER A 306 -75.84 18.75 12.52
C SER A 306 -77.25 18.81 13.18
N PRO A 307 -77.38 18.95 14.53
CA PRO A 307 -77.47 17.76 15.38
C PRO A 307 -78.69 17.73 16.32
N GLY A 308 -79.14 16.54 16.72
CA GLY A 308 -80.25 16.40 17.68
C GLY A 308 -80.34 15.05 18.37
N SER A 309 -80.38 15.07 19.70
CA SER A 309 -80.63 13.90 20.54
C SER A 309 -82.14 13.61 20.64
N SER A 310 -82.53 12.35 20.44
CA SER A 310 -83.27 11.57 21.45
C SER A 310 -83.70 10.21 20.91
N SER A 311 -83.63 9.19 21.78
CA SER A 311 -84.47 7.99 21.64
C SER A 311 -85.67 8.15 22.59
N PRO A 312 -86.76 7.40 22.42
CA PRO A 312 -86.74 6.00 22.85
C PRO A 312 -87.27 4.97 21.85
N ARG A 313 -86.81 3.74 22.09
CA ARG A 313 -87.42 2.42 21.82
C ARG A 313 -88.97 2.40 21.97
N PRO A 314 -89.73 1.44 21.37
CA PRO A 314 -89.36 0.02 21.48
C PRO A 314 -89.81 -1.03 20.41
N SER A 315 -88.96 -2.06 20.28
CA SER A 315 -89.32 -3.51 20.29
C SER A 315 -90.04 -4.19 19.10
N VAL A 316 -90.00 -5.55 19.18
CA VAL A 316 -90.82 -6.59 18.52
C VAL A 316 -90.24 -7.30 17.27
N VAL A 317 -89.63 -8.47 17.55
CA VAL A 317 -89.85 -9.83 16.95
C VAL A 317 -90.30 -9.95 15.48
N GLY A 318 -89.65 -10.80 14.66
CA GLY A 318 -90.24 -11.19 13.37
C GLY A 318 -89.55 -12.17 12.39
N ARG A 319 -89.09 -13.35 12.84
CA ARG A 319 -89.02 -14.63 12.08
C ARG A 319 -88.78 -14.70 10.54
N THR A 320 -87.70 -15.41 10.17
CA THR A 320 -87.60 -16.49 9.13
C THR A 320 -88.03 -16.23 7.66
N GLY A 321 -87.09 -16.45 6.73
CA GLY A 321 -87.35 -16.69 5.30
C GLY A 321 -86.22 -17.53 4.67
N GLN A 322 -86.55 -18.64 4.01
CA GLN A 322 -85.60 -19.67 3.55
C GLN A 322 -84.78 -19.25 2.30
N ARG A 323 -83.58 -19.83 2.15
CA ARG A 323 -82.87 -19.89 0.86
C ARG A 323 -83.51 -20.96 -0.04
N PRO A 324 -83.66 -20.72 -1.37
CA PRO A 324 -83.89 -21.81 -2.32
C PRO A 324 -82.60 -22.65 -2.51
N ARG A 325 -82.77 -23.90 -2.95
CA ARG A 325 -81.71 -24.83 -3.39
C ARG A 325 -82.00 -25.27 -4.82
N GLY A 326 -80.93 -25.57 -5.56
CA GLY A 326 -80.94 -26.46 -6.71
C GLY A 326 -79.57 -26.48 -7.42
N ASP A 327 -79.17 -27.49 -8.19
CA ASP A 327 -79.41 -28.95 -8.12
C ASP A 327 -78.58 -29.68 -9.21
N GLY A 328 -77.98 -30.83 -8.86
CA GLY A 328 -77.41 -31.82 -9.79
C GLY A 328 -76.08 -31.49 -10.48
N GLN A 329 -75.31 -32.47 -10.99
CA GLN A 329 -75.36 -33.94 -10.84
C GLN A 329 -73.94 -34.54 -11.06
N ASP A 330 -73.83 -35.87 -11.19
CA ASP A 330 -72.65 -36.71 -11.52
C ASP A 330 -71.79 -37.19 -10.33
N TRP A 331 -71.75 -38.48 -9.92
CA TRP A 331 -71.61 -39.81 -10.58
C TRP A 331 -70.14 -40.15 -10.97
N ASP A 332 -69.56 -41.35 -10.73
CA ASP A 332 -69.80 -42.43 -9.74
C ASP A 332 -68.60 -43.42 -9.71
N ALA A 333 -68.29 -44.05 -8.55
CA ALA A 333 -67.43 -45.25 -8.36
C ALA A 333 -67.34 -45.60 -6.84
N VAL A 334 -67.67 -46.78 -6.27
CA VAL A 334 -67.48 -48.21 -6.64
C VAL A 334 -65.99 -48.64 -6.53
N SER A 335 -65.53 -49.58 -5.68
CA SER A 335 -66.16 -50.53 -4.70
C SER A 335 -65.10 -50.97 -3.65
N SER A 336 -65.18 -51.99 -2.77
CA SER A 336 -66.14 -53.08 -2.44
C SER A 336 -65.78 -53.75 -1.09
N SER A 337 -66.77 -54.44 -0.46
CA SER A 337 -66.64 -55.62 0.46
C SER A 337 -65.93 -55.48 1.84
N GLY A 338 -66.36 -56.17 2.91
CA GLY A 338 -67.59 -56.97 3.11
C GLY A 338 -67.48 -58.07 4.19
N SER A 339 -68.62 -58.49 4.78
CA SER A 339 -68.80 -59.67 5.67
C SER A 339 -68.18 -59.57 7.09
N SER A 340 -68.73 -60.16 8.17
CA SER A 340 -70.11 -60.64 8.43
C SER A 340 -70.43 -60.75 9.93
N SER A 341 -71.63 -60.32 10.27
CA SER A 341 -72.44 -60.56 11.47
C SER A 341 -72.47 -61.98 12.05
N HIS A 342 -72.59 -62.10 13.38
CA HIS A 342 -73.65 -62.81 14.15
C HIS A 342 -73.21 -63.00 15.63
N ALA A 343 -74.08 -63.16 16.66
CA ALA A 343 -75.42 -62.63 16.97
C ALA A 343 -75.82 -63.06 18.41
N HIS A 344 -76.64 -62.25 19.13
CA HIS A 344 -77.73 -62.61 20.08
C HIS A 344 -78.08 -61.34 20.92
N VAL A 345 -79.26 -60.69 20.83
CA VAL A 345 -80.66 -61.09 21.19
C VAL A 345 -80.88 -61.00 22.71
N ASN A 346 -81.84 -60.25 23.29
CA ASN A 346 -83.07 -59.53 22.85
C ASN A 346 -83.02 -58.04 23.30
N SER A 347 -83.71 -57.02 22.74
CA SER A 347 -85.10 -56.81 22.23
C SER A 347 -86.18 -56.74 23.34
N ARG A 348 -87.11 -55.78 23.45
CA ARG A 348 -87.56 -54.57 22.69
C ARG A 348 -87.82 -53.43 23.75
N ILE A 349 -88.15 -52.15 23.51
CA ILE A 349 -88.96 -51.44 22.48
C ILE A 349 -88.36 -50.03 22.22
N SER A 350 -88.57 -49.50 21.01
CA SER A 350 -88.13 -48.19 20.46
C SER A 350 -89.29 -47.15 20.44
N VAL A 351 -89.15 -45.82 20.30
CA VAL A 351 -88.05 -44.82 20.25
C VAL A 351 -88.73 -43.43 20.25
N HIS A 352 -88.07 -42.35 20.70
CA HIS A 352 -88.07 -41.05 19.98
C HIS A 352 -87.03 -40.04 20.52
N SER A 353 -86.16 -39.59 19.60
CA SER A 353 -85.19 -38.46 19.60
C SER A 353 -84.69 -37.82 20.91
N PRO A 354 -83.36 -37.72 21.14
CA PRO A 354 -82.79 -36.95 22.23
C PRO A 354 -82.65 -35.45 21.92
N LEU A 355 -82.61 -34.66 22.99
CA LEU A 355 -81.94 -33.35 23.11
C LEU A 355 -80.96 -33.45 24.29
N ASP A 356 -80.08 -32.45 24.44
CA ASP A 356 -78.99 -32.37 25.42
C ASP A 356 -77.97 -33.52 25.40
N MET A 357 -76.87 -33.29 24.67
CA MET A 357 -75.56 -33.84 25.00
C MET A 357 -74.68 -32.66 25.41
N GLY A 358 -74.10 -32.70 26.62
CA GLY A 358 -73.42 -31.56 27.23
C GLY A 358 -72.10 -31.16 26.54
N HIS A 359 -71.63 -29.95 26.86
CA HIS A 359 -70.30 -29.46 26.49
C HIS A 359 -69.20 -30.48 26.80
N ILE A 360 -68.36 -30.75 25.81
CA ILE A 360 -66.96 -31.14 26.04
C ILE A 360 -66.16 -30.06 25.32
N ASP A 361 -65.40 -29.29 26.08
CA ASP A 361 -64.73 -28.11 25.56
C ASP A 361 -63.55 -28.51 24.66
N LEU A 362 -63.53 -27.93 23.45
CA LEU A 362 -62.26 -27.77 22.76
C LEU A 362 -61.44 -26.70 23.51
N PRO A 363 -60.10 -26.79 23.55
CA PRO A 363 -59.30 -25.66 23.97
C PRO A 363 -59.52 -24.52 22.96
N GLU A 364 -60.27 -23.50 23.35
CA GLU A 364 -60.33 -22.24 22.60
C GLU A 364 -58.90 -21.69 22.51
N LEU A 365 -58.43 -21.42 21.29
CA LEU A 365 -57.11 -20.86 21.09
C LEU A 365 -57.09 -19.44 21.67
N GLU A 366 -56.38 -19.27 22.80
CA GLU A 366 -56.35 -18.04 23.57
C GLU A 366 -56.04 -16.82 22.68
N THR A 367 -56.58 -15.67 23.06
CA THR A 367 -56.32 -14.40 22.36
C THR A 367 -54.82 -14.12 22.37
N GLU A 368 -54.14 -14.21 21.21
CA GLU A 368 -52.72 -13.84 21.07
C GLU A 368 -52.43 -12.55 21.84
N ASP A 369 -51.65 -12.62 22.91
CA ASP A 369 -51.08 -11.40 23.50
C ASP A 369 -50.06 -10.85 22.50
N THR A 370 -50.50 -9.81 21.79
CA THR A 370 -49.69 -9.16 20.76
C THR A 370 -48.45 -8.50 21.34
N LEU A 371 -48.41 -8.20 22.63
CA LEU A 371 -47.22 -7.70 23.31
C LEU A 371 -46.21 -8.83 23.56
N GLU A 372 -46.66 -9.99 24.05
CA GLU A 372 -45.77 -11.15 24.26
C GLU A 372 -45.13 -11.60 22.95
N LEU A 373 -45.91 -11.68 21.86
CA LEU A 373 -45.38 -12.05 20.55
C LEU A 373 -44.46 -10.95 19.97
N GLN A 374 -44.69 -9.67 20.25
CA GLN A 374 -43.77 -8.59 19.87
C GLN A 374 -42.46 -8.63 20.67
N PHE A 375 -42.47 -9.07 21.93
CA PHE A 375 -41.23 -9.35 22.68
C PHE A 375 -40.49 -10.61 22.19
N GLN A 376 -41.19 -11.56 21.58
CA GLN A 376 -40.60 -12.77 20.98
C GLN A 376 -40.14 -12.57 19.53
N GLN A 377 -40.52 -11.47 18.85
CA GLN A 377 -40.18 -11.21 17.45
C GLN A 377 -38.67 -11.17 17.20
N LEU A 378 -38.21 -11.83 16.13
CA LEU A 378 -36.86 -11.63 15.61
C LEU A 378 -36.76 -10.30 14.85
N SER A 379 -35.75 -9.50 15.18
CA SER A 379 -35.31 -8.41 14.31
C SER A 379 -34.55 -8.95 13.09
N LEU A 380 -34.52 -8.19 11.99
CA LEU A 380 -33.79 -8.58 10.77
C LEU A 380 -32.29 -8.85 11.03
N PRO A 381 -31.54 -8.02 11.80
CA PRO A 381 -30.16 -8.34 12.17
C PRO A 381 -30.03 -9.66 12.94
N GLN A 382 -30.89 -9.93 13.92
CA GLN A 382 -30.85 -11.17 14.71
C GLN A 382 -31.12 -12.40 13.84
N PHE A 383 -32.08 -12.31 12.92
CA PHE A 383 -32.35 -13.36 11.95
C PHE A 383 -31.11 -13.69 11.12
N CYS A 384 -30.50 -12.70 10.47
CA CYS A 384 -29.34 -12.91 9.61
C CYS A 384 -28.12 -13.44 10.39
N VAL A 385 -27.83 -12.88 11.58
CA VAL A 385 -26.74 -13.38 12.44
C VAL A 385 -27.00 -14.84 12.88
N SER A 386 -28.25 -15.22 13.13
CA SER A 386 -28.61 -16.63 13.42
C SER A 386 -28.56 -17.54 12.19
N VAL A 387 -28.82 -17.03 10.99
CA VAL A 387 -28.59 -17.72 9.71
C VAL A 387 -27.09 -17.99 9.52
N LEU A 388 -26.24 -16.97 9.64
CA LEU A 388 -24.78 -17.11 9.61
C LEU A 388 -24.28 -18.18 10.60
N GLU A 389 -24.65 -18.06 11.88
CA GLU A 389 -24.26 -18.97 12.97
C GLU A 389 -24.62 -20.43 12.67
N SER A 390 -25.79 -20.65 12.07
CA SER A 390 -26.31 -22.00 11.79
C SER A 390 -25.86 -22.57 10.45
N ALA A 391 -25.51 -21.72 9.48
CA ALA A 391 -25.19 -22.13 8.11
C ALA A 391 -23.68 -22.25 7.85
N VAL A 392 -22.83 -21.39 8.43
CA VAL A 392 -21.37 -21.45 8.22
C VAL A 392 -20.75 -22.81 8.56
N PRO A 393 -21.10 -23.49 9.68
CA PRO A 393 -20.55 -24.81 9.98
C PRO A 393 -20.84 -25.89 8.92
N LEU A 394 -21.90 -25.73 8.12
CA LEU A 394 -22.28 -26.67 7.05
C LEU A 394 -21.32 -26.65 5.86
N LEU A 395 -20.53 -25.59 5.72
CA LEU A 395 -19.52 -25.46 4.67
C LEU A 395 -18.38 -26.48 4.85
N ARG A 396 -18.11 -26.94 6.08
CA ARG A 396 -17.07 -27.91 6.43
C ARG A 396 -17.47 -29.35 6.02
N THR A 397 -17.56 -29.60 4.72
CA THR A 397 -18.14 -30.83 4.16
C THR A 397 -17.44 -31.32 2.89
N GLY A 398 -17.51 -32.63 2.63
CA GLY A 398 -17.14 -33.24 1.34
C GLY A 398 -18.21 -33.09 0.24
N SER A 399 -19.38 -32.51 0.56
CA SER A 399 -20.53 -32.42 -0.35
C SER A 399 -20.55 -31.11 -1.13
N ARG A 400 -20.15 -31.14 -2.41
CA ARG A 400 -20.22 -29.99 -3.33
C ARG A 400 -21.62 -29.35 -3.38
N GLN A 401 -22.69 -30.16 -3.31
CA GLN A 401 -24.07 -29.67 -3.35
C GLN A 401 -24.43 -28.85 -2.09
N MET A 402 -23.95 -29.27 -0.91
CA MET A 402 -24.15 -28.52 0.33
C MET A 402 -23.42 -27.18 0.28
N ILE A 403 -22.14 -27.16 -0.13
CA ILE A 403 -21.36 -25.92 -0.23
C ILE A 403 -22.03 -24.92 -1.18
N ILE A 404 -22.52 -25.36 -2.34
CA ILE A 404 -23.24 -24.49 -3.28
C ILE A 404 -24.50 -23.91 -2.63
N ARG A 405 -25.41 -24.73 -2.10
CA ARG A 405 -26.68 -24.23 -1.53
C ARG A 405 -26.48 -23.35 -0.30
N VAL A 406 -25.49 -23.66 0.54
CA VAL A 406 -25.17 -22.84 1.72
C VAL A 406 -24.58 -21.50 1.29
N LEU A 407 -23.68 -21.45 0.30
CA LEU A 407 -23.14 -20.18 -0.22
C LEU A 407 -24.20 -19.35 -0.95
N GLU A 408 -25.16 -19.97 -1.64
CA GLU A 408 -26.31 -19.27 -2.23
C GLU A 408 -27.21 -18.61 -1.15
N LEU A 409 -27.51 -19.31 -0.05
CA LEU A 409 -28.21 -18.75 1.12
C LEU A 409 -27.41 -17.59 1.73
N LEU A 410 -26.12 -17.80 1.98
CA LEU A 410 -25.24 -16.82 2.62
C LEU A 410 -25.02 -15.56 1.75
N ALA A 411 -25.03 -15.69 0.42
CA ALA A 411 -24.93 -14.54 -0.49
C ALA A 411 -26.19 -13.64 -0.43
N GLU A 412 -27.38 -14.24 -0.32
CA GLU A 412 -28.64 -13.51 -0.11
C GLU A 412 -28.68 -12.86 1.29
N ASP A 413 -28.24 -13.58 2.32
CA ASP A 413 -28.20 -13.08 3.70
C ASP A 413 -27.20 -11.93 3.91
N MET A 414 -26.03 -11.98 3.27
CA MET A 414 -25.02 -10.90 3.30
C MET A 414 -25.58 -9.56 2.82
N ILE A 415 -26.49 -9.57 1.84
CA ILE A 415 -27.17 -8.37 1.34
C ILE A 415 -28.13 -7.82 2.41
N LEU A 416 -28.89 -8.68 3.09
CA LEU A 416 -29.75 -8.27 4.20
C LEU A 416 -28.94 -7.70 5.38
N ILE A 417 -27.80 -8.32 5.71
CA ILE A 417 -26.87 -7.85 6.75
C ILE A 417 -26.34 -6.46 6.41
N GLY A 418 -25.86 -6.27 5.18
CA GLY A 418 -25.39 -4.97 4.69
C GLY A 418 -26.48 -3.88 4.71
N GLU A 419 -27.75 -4.25 4.72
CA GLU A 419 -28.90 -3.33 4.75
C GLU A 419 -29.56 -3.17 6.12
N ALA A 420 -29.26 -4.07 7.07
CA ALA A 420 -29.76 -4.04 8.44
C ALA A 420 -28.73 -3.44 9.43
N ILE A 421 -27.44 -3.74 9.25
CA ILE A 421 -26.35 -3.40 10.17
C ILE A 421 -25.43 -2.33 9.56
N SER A 422 -24.86 -1.47 10.40
CA SER A 422 -23.78 -0.54 10.06
C SER A 422 -22.49 -0.86 10.81
N ALA A 423 -21.34 -0.41 10.28
CA ALA A 423 -20.02 -0.58 10.90
C ALA A 423 -19.88 0.06 12.30
N ALA A 424 -20.87 0.83 12.77
CA ALA A 424 -20.93 1.31 14.15
C ALA A 424 -21.23 0.19 15.17
N ILE A 425 -21.58 -1.03 14.73
CA ILE A 425 -21.78 -2.20 15.62
C ILE A 425 -20.57 -2.53 16.50
N TRP A 426 -19.36 -2.16 16.07
CA TRP A 426 -18.14 -2.41 16.84
C TRP A 426 -17.96 -1.42 18.01
N ASP A 427 -18.58 -0.23 17.93
CA ASP A 427 -18.49 0.86 18.92
C ASP A 427 -19.74 0.98 19.81
N ASP A 428 -20.87 0.45 19.36
CA ASP A 428 -22.16 0.55 20.04
C ASP A 428 -22.16 -0.32 21.31
N SER A 429 -22.38 0.32 22.47
CA SER A 429 -22.34 -0.31 23.79
C SER A 429 -23.70 -0.78 24.31
N SER A 430 -24.74 -0.79 23.46
CA SER A 430 -26.04 -1.36 23.81
C SER A 430 -25.95 -2.89 23.98
N LEU A 431 -26.78 -3.45 24.87
CA LEU A 431 -26.86 -4.91 25.09
C LEU A 431 -27.15 -5.69 23.80
N PHE A 432 -27.91 -5.08 22.89
CA PHE A 432 -28.18 -5.62 21.55
C PHE A 432 -26.91 -5.71 20.70
N ALA A 433 -26.13 -4.63 20.64
CA ALA A 433 -24.88 -4.61 19.89
C ALA A 433 -23.86 -5.61 20.46
N ILE A 434 -23.81 -5.78 21.78
CA ILE A 434 -22.95 -6.77 22.45
C ILE A 434 -23.33 -8.21 22.06
N ASP A 435 -24.60 -8.59 22.14
CA ASP A 435 -25.10 -9.93 21.75
C ASP A 435 -24.86 -10.24 20.25
N MET A 436 -25.07 -9.24 19.37
CA MET A 436 -24.77 -9.38 17.95
C MET A 436 -23.26 -9.45 17.67
N LYS A 437 -22.45 -8.67 18.38
CA LYS A 437 -20.98 -8.68 18.27
C LYS A 437 -20.41 -10.04 18.68
N GLU A 438 -20.84 -10.60 19.81
CA GLU A 438 -20.39 -11.93 20.26
C GLU A 438 -20.69 -13.02 19.21
N LYS A 439 -21.91 -13.04 18.66
CA LYS A 439 -22.30 -14.02 17.63
C LYS A 439 -21.56 -13.81 16.30
N LEU A 440 -21.35 -12.56 15.88
CA LEU A 440 -20.54 -12.25 14.70
C LEU A 440 -19.08 -12.70 14.88
N LEU A 441 -18.50 -12.57 16.07
CA LEU A 441 -17.16 -13.07 16.37
C LEU A 441 -17.08 -14.60 16.28
N LEU A 442 -18.07 -15.32 16.79
CA LEU A 442 -18.17 -16.79 16.63
C LEU A 442 -18.29 -17.20 15.16
N VAL A 443 -19.08 -16.47 14.37
CA VAL A 443 -19.21 -16.68 12.91
C VAL A 443 -17.87 -16.46 12.19
N LEU A 444 -17.16 -15.36 12.48
CA LEU A 444 -15.87 -15.06 11.85
C LEU A 444 -14.79 -16.09 12.23
N GLY A 445 -14.79 -16.57 13.48
CA GLY A 445 -13.93 -17.69 13.90
C GLY A 445 -14.24 -18.98 13.12
N SER A 446 -15.53 -19.34 13.00
CA SER A 446 -15.98 -20.53 12.28
C SER A 446 -15.69 -20.47 10.78
N LEU A 447 -15.81 -19.29 10.15
CA LEU A 447 -15.37 -19.05 8.77
C LEU A 447 -13.87 -19.26 8.61
N GLY A 448 -13.06 -18.64 9.49
CA GLY A 448 -11.60 -18.78 9.47
C GLY A 448 -11.14 -20.23 9.61
N GLU A 449 -11.64 -20.95 10.62
CA GLU A 449 -11.38 -22.39 10.76
C GLU A 449 -11.77 -23.20 9.52
N THR A 450 -12.87 -22.85 8.85
CA THR A 450 -13.39 -23.61 7.71
C THR A 450 -12.60 -23.34 6.43
N ILE A 451 -12.12 -22.11 6.22
CA ILE A 451 -11.14 -21.79 5.17
C ILE A 451 -9.84 -22.57 5.42
N CYS A 452 -9.32 -22.55 6.64
CA CYS A 452 -8.14 -23.32 7.05
C CYS A 452 -8.35 -24.83 6.86
N TYR A 453 -9.52 -25.38 7.21
CA TYR A 453 -9.86 -26.79 6.97
C TYR A 453 -9.80 -27.15 5.48
N HIS A 454 -10.42 -26.36 4.59
CA HIS A 454 -10.38 -26.65 3.16
C HIS A 454 -8.98 -26.45 2.55
N LYS A 455 -8.16 -25.53 3.05
CA LYS A 455 -6.75 -25.38 2.64
C LYS A 455 -5.89 -26.56 3.09
N ASN A 456 -5.98 -26.93 4.37
CA ASN A 456 -5.13 -27.97 4.98
C ASN A 456 -5.55 -29.40 4.59
N SER A 457 -6.78 -29.59 4.10
CA SER A 457 -7.24 -30.88 3.57
C SER A 457 -6.62 -31.24 2.22
N VAL A 458 -5.95 -30.32 1.52
CA VAL A 458 -5.34 -30.58 0.20
C VAL A 458 -3.99 -31.26 0.37
N SER A 459 -3.97 -32.60 0.36
CA SER A 459 -2.75 -33.42 0.42
C SER A 459 -2.44 -34.16 -0.89
N LEU A 460 -1.16 -34.42 -1.14
CA LEU A 460 -0.64 -35.09 -2.36
C LEU A 460 -1.14 -36.54 -2.55
N GLU A 461 -1.83 -37.13 -1.57
CA GLU A 461 -2.28 -38.53 -1.57
C GLU A 461 -3.76 -38.69 -1.97
N GLN A 462 -4.48 -37.59 -2.21
CA GLN A 462 -5.92 -37.60 -2.52
C GLN A 462 -6.24 -37.72 -4.02
N THR A 463 -7.47 -38.12 -4.32
CA THR A 463 -7.98 -38.14 -5.70
C THR A 463 -8.20 -36.72 -6.23
N GLU A 464 -7.96 -36.54 -7.53
CA GLU A 464 -8.11 -35.24 -8.22
C GLU A 464 -9.47 -34.58 -7.98
N MET A 465 -10.56 -35.36 -7.96
CA MET A 465 -11.91 -34.86 -7.68
C MET A 465 -12.04 -34.26 -6.27
N MET A 466 -11.33 -34.82 -5.29
CA MET A 466 -11.32 -34.32 -3.91
C MET A 466 -10.46 -33.07 -3.79
N LEU A 467 -9.31 -33.02 -4.46
CA LEU A 467 -8.48 -31.81 -4.56
C LEU A 467 -9.25 -30.64 -5.19
N VAL A 468 -9.96 -30.88 -6.29
CA VAL A 468 -10.83 -29.87 -6.93
C VAL A 468 -11.97 -29.44 -6.01
N HIS A 469 -12.61 -30.35 -5.28
CA HIS A 469 -13.65 -30.00 -4.30
C HIS A 469 -13.11 -29.08 -3.19
N HIS A 470 -12.02 -29.46 -2.52
CA HIS A 470 -11.45 -28.64 -1.45
C HIS A 470 -10.90 -27.30 -1.97
N ARG A 471 -10.34 -27.26 -3.19
CA ARG A 471 -9.87 -26.01 -3.81
C ARG A 471 -11.03 -25.05 -4.16
N MET A 472 -12.11 -25.56 -4.76
CA MET A 472 -13.28 -24.74 -5.09
C MET A 472 -14.02 -24.25 -3.84
N ALA A 473 -14.07 -25.08 -2.79
CA ALA A 473 -14.58 -24.69 -1.48
C ALA A 473 -13.73 -23.56 -0.86
N PHE A 474 -12.41 -23.73 -0.80
CA PHE A 474 -11.47 -22.73 -0.29
C PHE A 474 -11.65 -21.37 -0.98
N ILE A 475 -11.68 -21.34 -2.32
CA ILE A 475 -11.89 -20.08 -3.07
C ILE A 475 -13.26 -19.48 -2.72
N SER A 476 -14.34 -20.23 -2.91
CA SER A 476 -15.71 -19.69 -2.79
C SER A 476 -16.06 -19.20 -1.38
N ILE A 477 -15.60 -19.92 -0.35
CA ILE A 477 -15.82 -19.54 1.06
C ILE A 477 -14.97 -18.29 1.41
N SER A 478 -13.77 -18.16 0.85
CA SER A 478 -12.90 -17.00 1.08
C SER A 478 -13.41 -15.73 0.40
N LEU A 479 -13.93 -15.86 -0.83
CA LEU A 479 -14.62 -14.76 -1.55
C LEU A 479 -15.81 -14.25 -0.73
N PHE A 480 -16.57 -15.14 -0.10
CA PHE A 480 -17.65 -14.78 0.81
C PHE A 480 -17.13 -14.09 2.09
N ALA A 481 -16.16 -14.69 2.78
CA ALA A 481 -15.68 -14.21 4.07
C ALA A 481 -15.03 -12.82 3.99
N VAL A 482 -14.22 -12.54 2.96
CA VAL A 482 -13.62 -11.21 2.76
C VAL A 482 -14.69 -10.15 2.44
N ARG A 483 -15.71 -10.49 1.65
CA ARG A 483 -16.84 -9.57 1.40
C ARG A 483 -17.68 -9.31 2.65
N LEU A 484 -17.87 -10.31 3.51
CA LEU A 484 -18.54 -10.15 4.80
C LEU A 484 -17.73 -9.21 5.73
N LEU A 485 -16.40 -9.34 5.75
CA LEU A 485 -15.53 -8.39 6.46
C LEU A 485 -15.68 -6.97 5.90
N GLN A 486 -15.54 -6.77 4.58
CA GLN A 486 -15.69 -5.47 3.92
C GLN A 486 -17.07 -4.82 4.19
N THR A 487 -18.11 -5.62 4.41
CA THR A 487 -19.47 -5.16 4.71
C THR A 487 -19.67 -4.75 6.17
N LEU A 488 -18.95 -5.37 7.11
CA LEU A 488 -19.19 -5.24 8.55
C LEU A 488 -18.08 -4.54 9.34
N LEU A 489 -16.81 -4.80 9.05
CA LEU A 489 -15.67 -4.45 9.90
C LEU A 489 -14.67 -3.54 9.16
N PRO A 490 -14.52 -2.27 9.57
CA PRO A 490 -13.47 -1.39 9.09
C PRO A 490 -12.07 -1.96 9.36
N VAL A 491 -11.16 -1.79 8.40
CA VAL A 491 -9.80 -2.36 8.43
C VAL A 491 -9.02 -1.90 9.67
N GLU A 492 -9.22 -0.64 10.07
CA GLU A 492 -8.57 0.01 11.21
C GLU A 492 -8.88 -0.65 12.57
N LYS A 493 -9.95 -1.45 12.63
CA LYS A 493 -10.42 -2.15 13.85
C LYS A 493 -10.18 -3.67 13.81
N ALA A 494 -9.48 -4.15 12.78
CA ALA A 494 -9.20 -5.57 12.57
C ALA A 494 -8.47 -6.19 13.77
N SER A 495 -7.46 -5.50 14.28
CA SER A 495 -6.59 -5.92 15.39
C SER A 495 -7.31 -6.06 16.74
N GLU A 496 -8.39 -5.30 16.96
CA GLU A 496 -9.16 -5.35 18.21
C GLU A 496 -10.17 -6.51 18.23
N PHE A 497 -10.65 -6.96 17.06
CA PHE A 497 -11.84 -7.81 16.97
C PHE A 497 -11.70 -9.10 16.15
N LEU A 498 -10.76 -9.26 15.22
CA LEU A 498 -10.73 -10.50 14.42
C LEU A 498 -10.20 -11.71 15.20
N PRO A 499 -10.93 -12.85 15.21
CA PRO A 499 -10.45 -14.08 15.82
C PRO A 499 -9.19 -14.63 15.13
N GLU A 500 -8.32 -15.27 15.92
CA GLU A 500 -7.08 -15.92 15.43
C GLU A 500 -7.30 -16.86 14.22
N PRO A 501 -8.33 -17.74 14.17
CA PRO A 501 -8.59 -18.56 12.99
C PRO A 501 -8.86 -17.76 11.71
N MET A 502 -9.46 -16.57 11.82
CA MET A 502 -9.70 -15.68 10.69
C MET A 502 -8.43 -14.95 10.27
N SER A 503 -7.59 -14.55 11.23
CA SER A 503 -6.25 -14.01 10.93
C SER A 503 -5.36 -15.03 10.22
N ALA A 504 -5.42 -16.31 10.61
CA ALA A 504 -4.70 -17.39 9.95
C ALA A 504 -5.23 -17.65 8.53
N ALA A 505 -6.55 -17.63 8.33
CA ALA A 505 -7.18 -17.75 7.02
C ALA A 505 -6.77 -16.60 6.07
N LEU A 506 -6.76 -15.35 6.55
CA LEU A 506 -6.35 -14.18 5.78
C LEU A 506 -4.87 -14.24 5.37
N PHE A 507 -3.99 -14.73 6.24
CA PHE A 507 -2.57 -14.97 5.90
C PHE A 507 -2.43 -16.03 4.80
N LEU A 508 -3.13 -17.17 4.93
CA LEU A 508 -3.15 -18.23 3.91
C LEU A 508 -3.72 -17.76 2.57
N LEU A 509 -4.60 -16.75 2.57
CA LEU A 509 -5.14 -16.10 1.37
C LEU A 509 -4.16 -15.08 0.75
N SER A 510 -3.44 -14.29 1.56
CA SER A 510 -2.44 -13.36 1.03
C SER A 510 -1.30 -14.05 0.27
N LEU A 511 -1.04 -15.32 0.57
CA LEU A 511 -0.01 -16.15 -0.08
C LEU A 511 -0.56 -16.99 -1.25
N ASP A 512 -1.85 -16.89 -1.58
CA ASP A 512 -2.50 -17.75 -2.57
C ASP A 512 -2.50 -17.13 -3.98
N MET A 513 -1.39 -17.34 -4.71
CA MET A 513 -1.14 -16.70 -6.02
C MET A 513 -2.28 -16.81 -7.06
N PRO A 514 -3.03 -17.93 -7.20
CA PRO A 514 -4.16 -17.95 -8.14
C PRO A 514 -5.34 -17.06 -7.71
N ILE A 515 -5.47 -16.71 -6.43
CA ILE A 515 -6.48 -15.75 -5.95
C ILE A 515 -6.03 -14.31 -6.19
N SER A 516 -4.74 -13.98 -6.07
CA SER A 516 -4.25 -12.63 -6.41
C SER A 516 -4.38 -12.32 -7.91
N LEU A 517 -4.21 -13.31 -8.78
CA LEU A 517 -4.39 -13.16 -10.22
C LEU A 517 -5.87 -13.06 -10.66
N GLU A 518 -6.74 -13.93 -10.16
CA GLU A 518 -8.16 -13.98 -10.58
C GLU A 518 -9.05 -12.97 -9.83
N TYR A 519 -8.68 -12.57 -8.61
CA TYR A 519 -9.50 -11.75 -7.71
C TYR A 519 -8.68 -10.68 -6.95
N PRO A 520 -7.96 -9.77 -7.65
CA PRO A 520 -7.05 -8.80 -7.03
C PRO A 520 -7.71 -7.99 -5.91
N ASN A 521 -8.90 -7.43 -6.13
CA ASN A 521 -9.63 -6.63 -5.13
C ASN A 521 -9.94 -7.39 -3.82
N ILE A 522 -9.95 -8.72 -3.83
CA ILE A 522 -10.17 -9.57 -2.65
C ILE A 522 -8.83 -9.88 -1.98
N HIS A 523 -7.77 -10.09 -2.77
CA HIS A 523 -6.41 -10.27 -2.26
C HIS A 523 -5.87 -9.00 -1.60
N GLU A 524 -6.00 -7.84 -2.24
CA GLU A 524 -5.65 -6.53 -1.68
C GLU A 524 -6.37 -6.27 -0.35
N ALA A 525 -7.67 -6.57 -0.27
CA ALA A 525 -8.44 -6.44 0.97
C ALA A 525 -7.92 -7.40 2.06
N ALA A 526 -7.62 -8.65 1.73
CA ALA A 526 -7.06 -9.61 2.69
C ALA A 526 -5.67 -9.16 3.20
N VAL A 527 -4.83 -8.57 2.33
CA VAL A 527 -3.54 -7.97 2.69
C VAL A 527 -3.71 -6.75 3.60
N ALA A 528 -4.69 -5.88 3.31
CA ALA A 528 -4.97 -4.70 4.14
C ALA A 528 -5.43 -5.09 5.56
N TYR A 529 -6.27 -6.12 5.70
CA TYR A 529 -6.60 -6.70 7.01
C TYR A 529 -5.35 -7.31 7.67
N LEU A 530 -4.52 -8.06 6.93
CA LEU A 530 -3.30 -8.69 7.47
C LEU A 530 -2.30 -7.67 8.04
N GLU A 531 -2.14 -6.51 7.38
CA GLU A 531 -1.24 -5.43 7.81
C GLU A 531 -1.57 -4.92 9.21
N GLN A 532 -2.86 -4.80 9.53
CA GLN A 532 -3.33 -4.38 10.87
C GLN A 532 -3.26 -5.51 11.90
N LEU A 533 -3.44 -6.77 11.47
CA LEU A 533 -3.52 -7.92 12.37
C LEU A 533 -2.19 -8.39 12.92
N ASN A 534 -1.19 -8.59 12.05
CA ASN A 534 0.05 -9.27 12.45
C ASN A 534 1.22 -8.80 11.57
N SER A 535 2.08 -7.99 12.17
CA SER A 535 3.26 -7.41 11.50
C SER A 535 4.32 -8.43 11.10
N GLU A 536 4.42 -9.58 11.77
CA GLU A 536 5.32 -10.66 11.37
C GLU A 536 4.80 -11.37 10.11
N ASN A 537 3.55 -11.82 10.12
CA ASN A 537 2.91 -12.44 8.96
C ASN A 537 2.84 -11.50 7.74
N TYR A 538 2.54 -10.22 7.97
CA TYR A 538 2.61 -9.19 6.93
C TYR A 538 4.04 -9.01 6.42
N SER A 539 5.07 -9.03 7.28
CA SER A 539 6.47 -8.95 6.84
C SER A 539 6.92 -10.18 6.02
N ILE A 540 6.35 -11.36 6.30
CA ILE A 540 6.55 -12.58 5.51
C ILE A 540 5.90 -12.41 4.14
N TYR A 541 4.60 -12.06 4.09
CA TYR A 541 3.88 -11.77 2.85
C TYR A 541 4.63 -10.73 2.00
N LYS A 542 5.04 -9.61 2.60
CA LYS A 542 5.75 -8.53 1.90
C LYS A 542 7.07 -9.00 1.31
N ARG A 543 7.91 -9.72 2.07
CA ARG A 543 9.16 -10.30 1.55
C ARG A 543 8.92 -11.32 0.44
N THR A 544 7.84 -12.10 0.51
CA THR A 544 7.44 -13.02 -0.56
C THR A 544 7.03 -12.25 -1.82
N ALA A 545 6.24 -11.18 -1.69
CA ALA A 545 5.86 -10.32 -2.82
C ALA A 545 7.07 -9.61 -3.45
N GLU A 546 7.96 -9.04 -2.63
CA GLU A 546 9.22 -8.42 -3.07
C GLU A 546 10.12 -9.44 -3.82
N ALA A 547 10.22 -10.68 -3.32
CA ALA A 547 10.97 -11.74 -3.99
C ALA A 547 10.32 -12.21 -5.30
N VAL A 548 8.99 -12.35 -5.36
CA VAL A 548 8.26 -12.71 -6.59
C VAL A 548 8.43 -11.62 -7.65
N TYR A 549 8.28 -10.35 -7.28
CA TYR A 549 8.49 -9.21 -8.18
C TYR A 549 9.94 -9.11 -8.68
N SER A 550 10.93 -9.40 -7.82
CA SER A 550 12.35 -9.48 -8.25
C SER A 550 12.61 -10.63 -9.24
N ILE A 551 11.92 -11.77 -9.09
CA ILE A 551 11.99 -12.88 -10.05
C ILE A 551 11.30 -12.49 -11.38
N GLU A 552 10.17 -11.78 -11.32
CA GLU A 552 9.50 -11.25 -12.51
C GLU A 552 10.40 -10.24 -13.26
N CYS A 553 11.03 -9.29 -12.54
CA CYS A 553 12.01 -8.37 -13.10
C CYS A 553 13.19 -9.12 -13.75
N THR A 554 13.64 -10.22 -13.14
CA THR A 554 14.70 -11.09 -13.69
C THR A 554 14.27 -11.72 -15.01
N CYS A 555 13.05 -12.26 -15.09
CA CYS A 555 12.50 -12.85 -16.31
C CYS A 555 12.31 -11.80 -17.43
N ASN A 556 11.77 -10.63 -17.08
CA ASN A 556 11.55 -9.53 -18.01
C ASN A 556 12.89 -8.99 -18.54
N PHE A 557 13.88 -8.76 -17.67
CA PHE A 557 15.23 -8.37 -18.07
C PHE A 557 15.86 -9.37 -19.05
N LEU A 558 15.76 -10.69 -18.78
CA LEU A 558 16.31 -11.71 -19.68
C LEU A 558 15.58 -11.74 -21.03
N SER A 559 14.27 -11.52 -21.05
CA SER A 559 13.47 -11.37 -22.27
C SER A 559 13.93 -10.17 -23.11
N ASP A 560 14.05 -8.99 -22.47
CA ASP A 560 14.39 -7.73 -23.16
C ASP A 560 15.85 -7.63 -23.57
N VAL A 561 16.78 -8.20 -22.80
CA VAL A 561 18.18 -8.37 -23.22
C VAL A 561 18.29 -9.31 -24.42
N GLY A 562 17.40 -10.28 -24.58
CA GLY A 562 17.38 -11.21 -25.72
C GLY A 562 16.86 -10.63 -27.05
N LYS A 563 15.99 -9.61 -27.03
CA LYS A 563 15.34 -9.06 -28.25
C LYS A 563 16.32 -8.40 -29.22
N GLU A 564 16.03 -8.38 -30.51
CA GLU A 564 16.79 -7.62 -31.52
C GLU A 564 16.07 -6.29 -31.82
N GLY A 565 16.73 -5.15 -31.58
CA GLY A 565 16.16 -3.81 -31.78
C GLY A 565 16.80 -2.75 -30.88
N GLU A 566 16.28 -1.51 -30.95
CA GLU A 566 16.55 -0.50 -29.93
C GLU A 566 15.94 -0.92 -28.59
N LYS A 567 16.67 -0.72 -27.50
CA LYS A 567 16.27 -1.15 -26.15
C LYS A 567 16.20 0.07 -25.25
N ASN A 568 15.15 0.16 -24.44
CA ASN A 568 15.12 1.15 -23.37
C ASN A 568 16.13 0.75 -22.29
N LEU A 569 17.32 1.36 -22.36
CA LEU A 569 18.41 1.10 -21.43
C LEU A 569 18.07 1.53 -20.00
N LEU A 570 17.10 2.43 -19.80
CA LEU A 570 16.64 2.84 -18.47
C LEU A 570 15.80 1.74 -17.81
N GLU A 571 14.77 1.24 -18.51
CA GLU A 571 13.96 0.10 -18.05
C GLU A 571 14.84 -1.13 -17.76
N LEU A 572 15.82 -1.43 -18.60
CA LEU A 572 16.77 -2.52 -18.34
C LEU A 572 17.62 -2.31 -17.08
N VAL A 573 17.97 -1.08 -16.73
CA VAL A 573 18.70 -0.76 -15.48
C VAL A 573 17.77 -0.83 -14.27
N GLU A 574 16.52 -0.37 -14.39
CA GLU A 574 15.51 -0.46 -13.32
C GLU A 574 15.15 -1.92 -13.01
N LEU A 575 14.89 -2.74 -14.04
CA LEU A 575 14.67 -4.18 -13.91
C LEU A 575 15.89 -4.88 -13.28
N ALA A 576 17.11 -4.49 -13.67
CA ALA A 576 18.34 -5.02 -13.08
C ALA A 576 18.52 -4.63 -11.60
N ASP A 577 18.12 -3.41 -11.19
CA ASP A 577 18.19 -2.96 -9.79
C ASP A 577 17.26 -3.76 -8.87
N GLN A 578 16.06 -4.08 -9.36
CA GLN A 578 15.10 -4.93 -8.63
C GLN A 578 15.57 -6.38 -8.59
N ALA A 579 16.00 -6.94 -9.73
CA ALA A 579 16.44 -8.33 -9.87
C ALA A 579 17.60 -8.74 -8.94
N LEU A 580 18.36 -7.79 -8.38
CA LEU A 580 19.43 -8.10 -7.42
C LEU A 580 18.92 -8.83 -6.17
N GLN A 581 17.65 -8.65 -5.78
CA GLN A 581 17.12 -9.22 -4.53
C GLN A 581 16.90 -10.74 -4.62
N SER A 582 16.53 -11.26 -5.79
CA SER A 582 16.14 -12.66 -5.98
C SER A 582 17.29 -13.65 -6.20
N PHE A 583 18.55 -13.19 -6.30
CA PHE A 583 19.71 -14.08 -6.49
C PHE A 583 19.82 -15.20 -5.44
N SER A 584 19.36 -14.98 -4.20
CA SER A 584 19.29 -15.99 -3.14
C SER A 584 18.28 -17.10 -3.42
N CYS A 585 17.23 -16.81 -4.20
CA CYS A 585 16.15 -17.73 -4.55
C CYS A 585 16.48 -18.59 -5.78
N HIS A 586 16.82 -17.95 -6.92
CA HIS A 586 16.99 -18.67 -8.21
C HIS A 586 18.45 -19.01 -8.56
N GLN A 587 19.44 -18.38 -7.92
CA GLN A 587 20.88 -18.65 -8.10
C GLN A 587 21.39 -18.64 -9.57
N HIS A 588 20.66 -17.98 -10.48
CA HIS A 588 21.01 -17.88 -11.89
C HIS A 588 22.07 -16.79 -12.11
N PHE A 589 23.30 -17.10 -11.71
CA PHE A 589 24.44 -16.18 -11.79
C PHE A 589 24.83 -15.68 -13.20
N PRO A 590 24.56 -16.37 -14.33
CA PRO A 590 24.84 -15.81 -15.67
C PRO A 590 24.17 -14.44 -15.94
N LEU A 591 23.08 -14.12 -15.24
CA LEU A 591 22.44 -12.80 -15.23
C LEU A 591 23.42 -11.66 -14.92
N ILE A 592 24.37 -11.89 -14.00
CA ILE A 592 25.39 -10.93 -13.57
C ILE A 592 26.21 -10.43 -14.75
N LYS A 593 26.59 -11.35 -15.65
CA LYS A 593 27.35 -11.03 -16.86
C LYS A 593 26.56 -10.11 -17.78
N GLU A 594 25.27 -10.38 -17.99
CA GLU A 594 24.44 -9.55 -18.85
C GLU A 594 24.16 -8.16 -18.27
N ILE A 595 23.95 -8.03 -16.95
CA ILE A 595 23.82 -6.72 -16.30
C ILE A 595 25.11 -5.90 -16.45
N ILE A 596 26.29 -6.50 -16.24
CA ILE A 596 27.58 -5.81 -16.41
C ILE A 596 27.84 -5.48 -17.89
N CYS A 597 27.44 -6.35 -18.82
CA CYS A 597 27.45 -6.06 -20.26
C CYS A 597 26.55 -4.88 -20.62
N VAL A 598 25.34 -4.76 -20.04
CA VAL A 598 24.45 -3.59 -20.20
C VAL A 598 25.12 -2.33 -19.63
N CYS A 599 25.74 -2.39 -18.46
CA CYS A 599 26.50 -1.27 -17.89
C CYS A 599 27.65 -0.84 -18.83
N SER A 600 28.47 -1.78 -19.32
CA SER A 600 29.54 -1.47 -20.28
C SER A 600 28.99 -0.88 -21.59
N LYS A 601 27.83 -1.35 -22.10
CA LYS A 601 27.16 -0.76 -23.28
C LYS A 601 26.71 0.68 -23.03
N ILE A 602 26.12 0.98 -21.87
CA ILE A 602 25.70 2.35 -21.48
C ILE A 602 26.92 3.28 -21.46
N TRP A 603 28.00 2.89 -20.79
CA TRP A 603 29.22 3.71 -20.67
C TRP A 603 30.06 3.78 -21.96
N LYS A 604 29.86 2.87 -22.93
CA LYS A 604 30.40 3.00 -24.30
C LYS A 604 29.64 4.01 -25.17
N SER A 605 28.39 4.36 -24.83
CA SER A 605 27.57 5.25 -25.66
C SER A 605 27.84 6.73 -25.37
N ALA A 606 28.27 7.46 -26.39
CA ALA A 606 28.46 8.92 -26.34
C ALA A 606 27.15 9.71 -26.17
N GLN A 607 25.99 9.05 -26.24
CA GLN A 607 24.66 9.65 -26.09
C GLN A 607 23.96 9.27 -24.77
N ALA A 608 24.57 8.45 -23.91
CA ALA A 608 23.98 8.05 -22.63
C ALA A 608 23.78 9.26 -21.70
N SER A 609 22.58 9.42 -21.14
CA SER A 609 22.27 10.53 -20.23
C SER A 609 23.00 10.38 -18.89
N PRO A 610 23.34 11.49 -18.19
CA PRO A 610 23.96 11.42 -16.87
C PRO A 610 23.12 10.67 -15.83
N LEU A 611 21.79 10.70 -15.96
CA LEU A 611 20.86 9.95 -15.11
C LEU A 611 21.00 8.43 -15.33
N LEU A 612 21.03 7.98 -16.59
CA LEU A 612 21.21 6.58 -16.95
C LEU A 612 22.58 6.05 -16.50
N GLN A 613 23.63 6.87 -16.63
CA GLN A 613 24.97 6.55 -16.10
C GLN A 613 24.96 6.42 -14.57
N GLY A 614 24.26 7.32 -13.87
CA GLY A 614 24.11 7.28 -12.41
C GLY A 614 23.39 6.03 -11.90
N GLU A 615 22.26 5.67 -12.50
CA GLU A 615 21.51 4.46 -12.12
C GLU A 615 22.25 3.17 -12.49
N SER A 616 22.88 3.11 -13.67
CA SER A 616 23.76 1.99 -14.06
C SER A 616 24.90 1.80 -13.04
N GLN A 617 25.48 2.89 -12.55
CA GLN A 617 26.50 2.85 -11.51
C GLN A 617 25.93 2.44 -10.14
N LYS A 618 24.70 2.84 -9.79
CA LYS A 618 24.00 2.45 -8.56
C LYS A 618 23.82 0.92 -8.50
N VAL A 619 23.31 0.33 -9.58
CA VAL A 619 23.16 -1.13 -9.74
C VAL A 619 24.52 -1.81 -9.63
N PHE A 620 25.51 -1.34 -10.37
CA PHE A 620 26.84 -1.95 -10.38
C PHE A 620 27.54 -1.90 -9.00
N LEU A 621 27.40 -0.81 -8.24
CA LEU A 621 27.89 -0.72 -6.86
C LEU A 621 27.17 -1.71 -5.92
N ARG A 622 25.85 -1.89 -6.07
CA ARG A 622 25.08 -2.91 -5.32
C ARG A 622 25.51 -4.35 -5.66
N MET A 623 26.00 -4.61 -6.87
CA MET A 623 26.57 -5.92 -7.25
C MET A 623 27.96 -6.15 -6.65
N LEU A 624 28.84 -5.14 -6.65
CA LEU A 624 30.17 -5.22 -6.03
C LEU A 624 30.11 -5.43 -4.50
N SER A 625 29.14 -4.78 -3.85
CA SER A 625 28.92 -4.83 -2.39
C SER A 625 27.88 -5.88 -1.95
N HIS A 626 27.45 -6.76 -2.85
CA HIS A 626 26.29 -7.64 -2.65
C HIS A 626 26.46 -8.61 -1.45
N PRO A 627 25.43 -8.83 -0.61
CA PRO A 627 25.54 -9.68 0.58
C PRO A 627 25.82 -11.16 0.28
N LEU A 628 25.35 -11.69 -0.86
CA LEU A 628 25.65 -13.05 -1.29
C LEU A 628 27.03 -13.13 -1.97
N THR A 629 28.00 -13.79 -1.32
CA THR A 629 29.40 -13.84 -1.77
C THR A 629 29.59 -14.35 -3.20
N GLN A 630 28.76 -15.27 -3.69
CA GLN A 630 28.86 -15.74 -5.08
C GLN A 630 28.57 -14.61 -6.09
N VAL A 631 27.62 -13.72 -5.80
CA VAL A 631 27.35 -12.55 -6.67
C VAL A 631 28.58 -11.65 -6.76
N LYS A 632 29.32 -11.46 -5.65
CA LYS A 632 30.59 -10.73 -5.65
C LYS A 632 31.66 -11.45 -6.45
N VAL A 633 31.84 -12.77 -6.29
CA VAL A 633 32.81 -13.58 -7.07
C VAL A 633 32.58 -13.39 -8.57
N GLU A 634 31.35 -13.60 -9.03
CA GLU A 634 31.01 -13.50 -10.45
C GLU A 634 31.08 -12.06 -10.97
N THR A 635 30.69 -11.07 -10.17
CA THR A 635 30.78 -9.64 -10.54
C THR A 635 32.23 -9.22 -10.74
N TYR A 636 33.11 -9.52 -9.79
CA TYR A 636 34.54 -9.20 -9.89
C TYR A 636 35.22 -10.01 -11.00
N HIS A 637 34.82 -11.27 -11.24
CA HIS A 637 35.33 -12.07 -12.36
C HIS A 637 34.93 -11.49 -13.72
N CYS A 638 33.65 -11.15 -13.92
CA CYS A 638 33.16 -10.53 -15.16
C CYS A 638 33.86 -9.18 -15.43
N CYS A 639 34.08 -8.37 -14.40
CA CYS A 639 34.84 -7.12 -14.53
C CYS A 639 36.29 -7.37 -14.97
N LEU A 640 36.96 -8.38 -14.40
CA LEU A 640 38.32 -8.74 -14.78
C LEU A 640 38.42 -9.23 -16.23
N GLU A 641 37.47 -10.04 -16.72
CA GLU A 641 37.47 -10.47 -18.13
C GLU A 641 37.21 -9.32 -19.10
N ILE A 642 36.29 -8.39 -18.78
CA ILE A 642 36.06 -7.19 -19.60
C ILE A 642 37.32 -6.31 -19.64
N ILE A 643 38.07 -6.18 -18.53
CA ILE A 643 39.35 -5.45 -18.53
C ILE A 643 40.42 -6.17 -19.35
N LYS A 644 40.54 -7.49 -19.25
CA LYS A 644 41.48 -8.28 -20.08
C LYS A 644 41.15 -8.19 -21.57
N GLU A 645 39.87 -8.08 -21.93
CA GLU A 645 39.45 -7.81 -23.30
C GLU A 645 39.82 -6.37 -23.70
N CYS A 646 39.47 -5.36 -22.91
CA CYS A 646 39.68 -3.96 -23.29
C CYS A 646 41.15 -3.51 -23.28
N LEU A 647 41.97 -4.01 -22.35
CA LEU A 647 43.38 -3.61 -22.14
C LEU A 647 44.39 -4.74 -22.43
N GLY A 648 43.95 -5.85 -23.04
CA GLY A 648 44.81 -6.98 -23.35
C GLY A 648 45.84 -6.68 -24.43
N ILE A 649 47.08 -7.16 -24.24
CA ILE A 649 48.22 -6.96 -25.16
C ILE A 649 47.89 -7.38 -26.61
N HIS A 650 46.98 -8.33 -26.79
CA HIS A 650 46.51 -8.79 -28.10
C HIS A 650 45.69 -7.76 -28.90
N ASN A 651 45.30 -6.63 -28.30
CA ASN A 651 44.52 -5.57 -28.94
C ASN A 651 45.31 -4.30 -29.32
N VAL A 652 46.64 -4.30 -29.12
CA VAL A 652 47.56 -3.22 -29.56
C VAL A 652 47.43 -2.87 -31.05
N SER A 653 46.99 -3.82 -31.89
CA SER A 653 46.79 -3.65 -33.33
C SER A 653 45.44 -3.05 -33.74
N LYS A 654 44.53 -2.78 -32.79
CA LYS A 654 43.17 -2.25 -33.03
C LYS A 654 43.08 -0.78 -32.63
N PRO A 655 42.14 0.01 -33.19
CA PRO A 655 41.95 1.40 -32.79
C PRO A 655 41.54 1.50 -31.32
N VAL A 656 42.42 2.09 -30.50
CA VAL A 656 42.32 2.15 -29.03
C VAL A 656 41.00 2.78 -28.55
N SER A 657 40.48 3.77 -29.29
CA SER A 657 39.35 4.62 -28.90
C SER A 657 37.99 3.92 -28.78
N SER A 658 37.76 2.78 -29.43
CA SER A 658 36.48 2.04 -29.30
C SER A 658 36.53 0.94 -28.24
N LEU A 659 37.73 0.41 -27.95
CA LEU A 659 37.94 -0.69 -27.02
C LEU A 659 38.07 -0.21 -25.57
N CYS A 660 38.91 0.81 -25.31
CA CYS A 660 39.10 1.31 -23.94
C CYS A 660 37.84 1.98 -23.35
N ASN A 661 36.85 2.35 -24.17
CA ASN A 661 35.55 2.79 -23.67
C ASN A 661 34.79 1.70 -22.88
N GLY A 662 35.11 0.42 -23.09
CA GLY A 662 34.46 -0.67 -22.39
C GLY A 662 34.70 -0.73 -20.88
N ILE A 663 35.77 -0.11 -20.38
CA ILE A 663 36.07 -0.02 -18.94
C ILE A 663 35.51 1.24 -18.27
N HIS A 664 34.86 2.15 -18.99
CA HIS A 664 34.45 3.46 -18.44
C HIS A 664 33.47 3.38 -17.26
N PHE A 665 32.72 2.28 -17.11
CA PHE A 665 31.87 2.00 -15.94
C PHE A 665 32.66 1.75 -14.64
N LEU A 666 33.94 1.39 -14.75
CA LEU A 666 34.86 1.24 -13.62
C LEU A 666 35.54 2.56 -13.23
N LEU A 667 35.56 3.53 -14.15
CA LEU A 667 36.25 4.81 -14.00
C LEU A 667 35.36 5.82 -13.26
N HIS A 668 35.12 5.55 -11.97
CA HIS A 668 34.42 6.44 -11.05
C HIS A 668 34.96 6.27 -9.61
N PRO A 669 35.20 7.37 -8.84
CA PRO A 669 35.74 7.30 -7.47
C PRO A 669 35.08 6.29 -6.53
N LYS A 670 33.74 6.30 -6.41
CA LYS A 670 32.98 5.31 -5.61
C LYS A 670 33.30 3.85 -5.95
N VAL A 671 33.43 3.52 -7.24
CA VAL A 671 33.72 2.14 -7.70
C VAL A 671 35.17 1.75 -7.38
N LEU A 672 36.12 2.63 -7.69
CA LEU A 672 37.52 2.40 -7.36
C LEU A 672 37.72 2.30 -5.83
N TYR A 673 36.96 3.06 -5.03
CA TYR A 673 36.95 2.95 -3.57
C TYR A 673 36.40 1.61 -3.09
N GLU A 674 35.28 1.13 -3.64
CA GLU A 674 34.70 -0.18 -3.29
C GLU A 674 35.71 -1.31 -3.50
N ILE A 675 36.34 -1.34 -4.69
CA ILE A 675 37.37 -2.32 -5.06
C ILE A 675 38.62 -2.20 -4.16
N SER A 676 39.06 -0.97 -3.87
CA SER A 676 40.27 -0.71 -3.07
C SER A 676 40.10 -0.97 -1.58
N THR A 677 38.93 -0.64 -1.03
CA THR A 677 38.62 -0.73 0.40
C THR A 677 38.13 -2.11 0.78
N PHE A 678 37.10 -2.61 0.09
CA PHE A 678 36.42 -3.86 0.42
C PHE A 678 36.88 -5.00 -0.48
N GLY A 679 36.93 -4.80 -1.81
CA GLY A 679 37.33 -5.84 -2.77
C GLY A 679 38.65 -6.54 -2.45
N ILE A 680 39.75 -5.78 -2.26
CA ILE A 680 41.05 -6.37 -1.89
C ILE A 680 41.02 -7.00 -0.47
N GLN A 681 40.16 -6.52 0.44
CA GLN A 681 40.05 -7.04 1.82
C GLN A 681 39.05 -8.19 2.00
N GLU A 682 38.30 -8.56 0.96
CA GLU A 682 37.32 -9.62 1.03
C GLU A 682 37.99 -10.94 1.48
N PRO A 683 37.45 -11.65 2.49
CA PRO A 683 38.04 -12.91 2.97
C PRO A 683 38.00 -14.05 1.93
N LYS A 684 37.19 -13.90 0.88
CA LYS A 684 37.08 -14.83 -0.23
C LYS A 684 38.17 -14.55 -1.28
N SER A 685 39.07 -15.52 -1.46
CA SER A 685 40.31 -15.37 -2.23
C SER A 685 40.12 -14.95 -3.69
N GLU A 686 39.09 -15.45 -4.39
CA GLU A 686 38.90 -15.07 -5.81
C GLU A 686 38.52 -13.59 -5.97
N VAL A 687 37.72 -13.04 -5.04
CA VAL A 687 37.35 -11.61 -5.05
C VAL A 687 38.59 -10.74 -4.79
N SER A 688 39.37 -11.05 -3.75
CA SER A 688 40.60 -10.30 -3.44
C SER A 688 41.63 -10.38 -4.57
N ALA A 689 41.80 -11.55 -5.19
CA ALA A 689 42.67 -11.72 -6.35
C ALA A 689 42.18 -10.94 -7.58
N ALA A 690 40.88 -11.00 -7.88
CA ALA A 690 40.28 -10.26 -9.00
C ALA A 690 40.34 -8.74 -8.78
N ALA A 691 40.04 -8.25 -7.57
CA ALA A 691 40.15 -6.84 -7.20
C ALA A 691 41.57 -6.30 -7.41
N LYS A 692 42.59 -7.06 -6.96
CA LYS A 692 44.01 -6.73 -7.20
C LYS A 692 44.34 -6.71 -8.69
N ALA A 693 43.91 -7.72 -9.45
CA ALA A 693 44.18 -7.83 -10.88
C ALA A 693 43.51 -6.71 -11.69
N ILE A 694 42.26 -6.35 -11.36
CA ILE A 694 41.52 -5.21 -11.93
C ILE A 694 42.34 -3.92 -11.80
N LEU A 695 42.79 -3.60 -10.59
CA LEU A 695 43.59 -2.40 -10.33
C LEU A 695 44.97 -2.46 -11.00
N LEU A 696 45.60 -3.64 -11.06
CA LEU A 696 46.89 -3.83 -11.72
C LEU A 696 46.79 -3.55 -13.24
N TYR A 697 45.78 -4.11 -13.91
CA TYR A 697 45.56 -3.88 -15.34
C TYR A 697 45.21 -2.41 -15.64
N LEU A 698 44.43 -1.74 -14.79
CA LEU A 698 44.12 -0.31 -14.95
C LEU A 698 45.40 0.54 -14.81
N LEU A 699 46.22 0.30 -13.79
CA LEU A 699 47.47 1.05 -13.55
C LEU A 699 48.54 0.82 -14.62
N GLN A 700 48.63 -0.40 -15.16
CA GLN A 700 49.56 -0.73 -16.24
C GLN A 700 49.01 -0.39 -17.65
N GLY A 701 47.76 0.05 -17.73
CA GLY A 701 47.02 0.27 -18.98
C GLY A 701 47.33 1.54 -19.75
N ARG A 702 48.28 2.40 -19.34
CA ARG A 702 48.59 3.72 -19.97
C ARG A 702 48.75 3.66 -21.49
N LEU A 703 49.34 2.59 -22.02
CA LEU A 703 49.59 2.37 -23.45
C LEU A 703 48.36 1.79 -24.20
N MET A 704 47.38 1.26 -23.48
CA MET A 704 46.16 0.61 -24.00
C MET A 704 44.92 1.50 -23.85
N MET A 705 45.09 2.74 -23.37
CA MET A 705 44.03 3.73 -23.18
C MET A 705 44.28 4.95 -24.06
N THR A 706 43.20 5.60 -24.51
CA THR A 706 43.31 6.98 -25.02
C THR A 706 43.72 7.92 -23.88
N GLU A 707 44.38 9.03 -24.22
CA GLU A 707 44.75 10.09 -23.27
C GLU A 707 43.56 10.52 -22.40
N TRP A 708 42.39 10.76 -23.02
CA TRP A 708 41.14 11.06 -22.33
C TRP A 708 40.73 9.97 -21.32
N THR A 709 40.86 8.69 -21.67
CA THR A 709 40.49 7.57 -20.78
C THR A 709 41.49 7.44 -19.62
N TRP A 710 42.77 7.69 -19.89
CA TRP A 710 43.79 7.74 -18.85
C TRP A 710 43.56 8.92 -17.88
N ASN A 711 43.27 10.10 -18.40
CA ASN A 711 43.00 11.28 -17.58
C ASN A 711 41.74 11.07 -16.72
N LYS A 712 40.63 10.55 -17.29
CA LYS A 712 39.43 10.16 -16.52
C LYS A 712 39.72 9.10 -15.46
N PHE A 713 40.60 8.14 -15.73
CA PHE A 713 41.06 7.17 -14.73
C PHE A 713 41.83 7.85 -13.60
N ILE A 714 42.81 8.71 -13.90
CA ILE A 714 43.61 9.43 -12.91
C ILE A 714 42.74 10.37 -12.06
N GLU A 715 41.82 11.14 -12.67
CA GLU A 715 40.83 11.95 -11.96
C GLU A 715 39.97 11.12 -11.00
N SER A 716 39.51 9.95 -11.46
CA SER A 716 38.73 9.01 -10.64
C SER A 716 39.55 8.37 -9.51
N LEU A 717 40.86 8.19 -9.74
CA LEU A 717 41.80 7.54 -8.83
C LEU A 717 42.28 8.48 -7.72
N CYS A 718 42.46 9.77 -8.02
CA CYS A 718 43.05 10.74 -7.09
C CYS A 718 42.36 10.77 -5.70
N PRO A 719 41.01 10.82 -5.58
CA PRO A 719 40.32 10.75 -4.29
C PRO A 719 40.49 9.42 -3.53
N VAL A 720 40.79 8.33 -4.23
CA VAL A 720 40.92 6.96 -3.68
C VAL A 720 42.39 6.62 -3.35
N LEU A 721 43.33 7.35 -3.95
CA LEU A 721 44.77 7.15 -3.82
C LEU A 721 45.28 7.03 -2.37
N PRO A 722 44.79 7.80 -1.36
CA PRO A 722 45.22 7.62 0.03
C PRO A 722 44.89 6.24 0.63
N VAL A 723 43.83 5.57 0.13
CA VAL A 723 43.50 4.18 0.52
C VAL A 723 44.44 3.19 -0.17
N LEU A 724 44.65 3.40 -1.48
CA LEU A 724 45.49 2.52 -2.31
C LEU A 724 46.95 2.49 -1.86
N GLN A 725 47.50 3.62 -1.42
CA GLN A 725 48.87 3.69 -0.90
C GLN A 725 49.11 2.85 0.35
N GLY A 726 48.07 2.44 1.09
CA GLY A 726 48.20 1.44 2.15
C GLY A 726 48.64 0.05 1.66
N TYR A 727 48.54 -0.22 0.34
CA TYR A 727 49.07 -1.44 -0.31
C TYR A 727 50.45 -1.24 -0.95
N ALA A 728 51.06 -0.06 -0.85
CA ALA A 728 52.34 0.24 -1.49
C ALA A 728 53.46 -0.71 -1.01
N ASP A 729 54.19 -1.29 -1.95
CA ASP A 729 55.18 -2.34 -1.69
C ASP A 729 56.10 -2.54 -2.91
N PRO A 730 57.44 -2.52 -2.78
CA PRO A 730 58.31 -2.78 -3.93
C PRO A 730 58.24 -4.22 -4.46
N GLU A 731 57.86 -5.20 -3.62
CA GLU A 731 57.90 -6.63 -3.96
C GLU A 731 56.60 -7.16 -4.61
N ASP A 732 55.44 -6.55 -4.32
CA ASP A 732 54.14 -6.90 -4.91
C ASP A 732 53.91 -6.11 -6.21
N PRO A 733 53.44 -6.73 -7.32
CA PRO A 733 53.31 -6.05 -8.60
C PRO A 733 52.27 -4.90 -8.60
N LEU A 734 51.20 -5.02 -7.80
CA LEU A 734 50.24 -3.94 -7.60
C LEU A 734 50.83 -2.88 -6.67
N GLY A 735 51.47 -3.30 -5.57
CA GLY A 735 52.16 -2.40 -4.65
C GLY A 735 53.22 -1.53 -5.33
N ASN A 736 53.97 -2.09 -6.28
CA ASN A 736 54.99 -1.37 -7.04
C ASN A 736 54.35 -0.46 -8.09
N SER A 737 53.28 -0.90 -8.75
CA SER A 737 52.51 -0.04 -9.67
C SER A 737 51.92 1.19 -8.94
N ILE A 738 51.48 1.04 -7.69
CA ILE A 738 51.03 2.14 -6.82
C ILE A 738 52.20 3.05 -6.40
N LEU A 739 53.40 2.50 -6.17
CA LEU A 739 54.62 3.30 -5.93
C LEU A 739 55.05 4.11 -7.16
N LEU A 740 54.86 3.59 -8.38
CA LEU A 740 55.22 4.29 -9.62
C LEU A 740 54.40 5.58 -9.83
N LEU A 741 53.11 5.61 -9.43
CA LEU A 741 52.29 6.83 -9.44
C LEU A 741 52.92 7.99 -8.66
N SER A 742 53.72 7.69 -7.63
CA SER A 742 54.35 8.68 -6.76
C SER A 742 55.75 9.11 -7.23
N LYS A 743 56.20 8.69 -8.42
CA LYS A 743 57.46 9.13 -9.03
C LYS A 743 57.19 10.14 -10.14
N ALA A 744 58.12 11.07 -10.34
CA ALA A 744 58.18 11.82 -11.60
C ALA A 744 58.65 10.88 -12.73
N SER A 745 58.10 11.10 -13.93
CA SER A 745 58.56 10.49 -15.17
C SER A 745 59.94 11.05 -15.54
N SER A 746 60.82 10.21 -16.10
CA SER A 746 62.15 10.66 -16.58
C SER A 746 62.10 11.15 -18.04
N GLU A 747 60.94 11.08 -18.68
CA GLU A 747 60.69 11.50 -20.06
C GLU A 747 59.92 12.82 -20.03
N ALA A 748 60.44 13.83 -20.73
CA ALA A 748 59.95 15.20 -20.60
C ALA A 748 58.59 15.40 -21.30
N GLY A 749 57.51 15.44 -20.52
CA GLY A 749 56.19 15.90 -21.00
C GLY A 749 54.99 15.49 -20.16
N GLU A 750 54.95 14.27 -19.63
CA GLU A 750 53.76 13.71 -18.94
C GLU A 750 54.01 13.43 -17.45
N GLU A 751 53.53 14.30 -16.56
CA GLU A 751 53.37 13.97 -15.14
C GLU A 751 52.11 13.10 -14.94
N ILE A 752 52.25 11.96 -14.25
CA ILE A 752 51.15 10.99 -14.05
C ILE A 752 50.07 11.51 -13.08
N LEU A 753 50.45 12.42 -12.17
CA LEU A 753 49.57 13.06 -11.19
C LEU A 753 49.89 14.57 -11.17
N PRO A 754 48.90 15.45 -10.96
CA PRO A 754 49.16 16.88 -10.73
C PRO A 754 50.15 17.10 -9.58
N CYS A 755 51.05 18.08 -9.70
CA CYS A 755 52.20 18.27 -8.80
C CYS A 755 51.81 18.31 -7.30
N THR A 756 50.69 18.94 -6.94
CA THR A 756 50.16 18.98 -5.56
C THR A 756 49.71 17.60 -5.07
N THR A 757 49.00 16.84 -5.90
CA THR A 757 48.60 15.47 -5.63
C THR A 757 49.81 14.54 -5.55
N GLN A 758 50.83 14.75 -6.38
CA GLN A 758 52.08 13.99 -6.35
C GLN A 758 52.85 14.24 -5.03
N LEU A 759 52.99 15.49 -4.59
CA LEU A 759 53.58 15.85 -3.30
C LEU A 759 52.79 15.23 -2.12
N LYS A 760 51.45 15.35 -2.12
CA LYS A 760 50.57 14.65 -1.16
C LYS A 760 50.84 13.16 -1.16
N SER A 761 50.97 12.54 -2.34
CA SER A 761 51.25 11.12 -2.53
C SER A 761 52.58 10.73 -1.90
N MET A 762 53.67 11.47 -2.15
CA MET A 762 54.97 11.20 -1.55
C MET A 762 54.97 11.33 -0.03
N LEU A 763 54.32 12.37 0.52
CA LEU A 763 54.22 12.58 1.97
C LEU A 763 53.41 11.47 2.66
N ARG A 764 52.32 10.99 2.03
CA ARG A 764 51.54 9.84 2.54
C ARG A 764 52.37 8.57 2.67
N LEU A 765 53.32 8.32 1.75
CA LEU A 765 54.21 7.16 1.83
C LEU A 765 55.14 7.16 3.06
N LEU A 766 55.36 8.31 3.72
CA LEU A 766 56.10 8.38 4.99
C LEU A 766 55.34 7.79 6.18
N LEU A 767 54.01 7.67 6.09
CA LEU A 767 53.15 7.16 7.14
C LEU A 767 52.95 5.63 7.03
N VAL A 768 53.15 5.06 5.85
CA VAL A 768 52.96 3.62 5.56
C VAL A 768 53.90 2.75 6.40
N LYS A 769 53.40 1.64 6.95
CA LYS A 769 54.14 0.72 7.86
C LYS A 769 55.44 0.11 7.28
N LYS A 770 55.62 0.01 5.96
CA LYS A 770 56.82 -0.58 5.33
C LYS A 770 58.02 0.38 5.25
N SER A 771 59.15 -0.02 5.82
CA SER A 771 60.37 0.82 5.89
C SER A 771 61.02 1.08 4.51
N SER A 772 60.98 0.11 3.61
CA SER A 772 61.46 0.26 2.22
C SER A 772 60.71 1.34 1.46
N VAL A 773 59.38 1.39 1.63
CA VAL A 773 58.49 2.41 1.06
C VAL A 773 58.85 3.80 1.61
N ARG A 774 58.99 3.96 2.94
CA ARG A 774 59.40 5.23 3.55
C ARG A 774 60.77 5.71 3.07
N SER A 775 61.74 4.80 2.94
CA SER A 775 63.09 5.12 2.44
C SER A 775 63.07 5.57 0.97
N LEU A 776 62.18 5.01 0.13
CA LEU A 776 61.96 5.48 -1.24
C LEU A 776 61.31 6.87 -1.25
N ALA A 777 60.26 7.08 -0.46
CA ALA A 777 59.54 8.35 -0.35
C ALA A 777 60.46 9.50 0.09
N LEU A 778 61.35 9.26 1.07
CA LEU A 778 62.35 10.24 1.50
C LEU A 778 63.32 10.65 0.39
N LYS A 779 63.70 9.73 -0.52
CA LYS A 779 64.58 10.05 -1.66
C LYS A 779 63.87 10.92 -2.69
N LEU A 780 62.57 10.68 -2.91
CA LEU A 780 61.74 11.48 -3.81
C LEU A 780 61.49 12.88 -3.23
N LEU A 781 61.14 12.98 -1.95
CA LEU A 781 60.97 14.26 -1.26
C LEU A 781 62.27 15.05 -1.13
N ALA A 782 63.41 14.39 -0.97
CA ALA A 782 64.72 15.05 -0.98
C ALA A 782 64.97 15.80 -2.30
N PHE A 783 64.61 15.18 -3.44
CA PHE A 783 64.70 15.84 -4.74
C PHE A 783 63.84 17.12 -4.80
N HIS A 784 62.57 17.05 -4.38
CA HIS A 784 61.68 18.23 -4.30
C HIS A 784 62.19 19.32 -3.34
N LEU A 785 62.86 18.96 -2.23
CA LEU A 785 63.46 19.92 -1.32
C LEU A 785 64.75 20.57 -1.88
N THR A 786 65.45 19.89 -2.80
CA THR A 786 66.62 20.46 -3.50
C THR A 786 66.26 21.27 -4.75
N SER A 787 65.09 21.04 -5.36
CA SER A 787 64.56 21.84 -6.48
C SER A 787 63.62 22.98 -6.03
N GLU A 788 63.45 23.18 -4.73
CA GLU A 788 62.61 24.23 -4.16
C GLU A 788 63.21 25.63 -4.37
N GLU A 789 62.40 26.62 -4.73
CA GLU A 789 62.83 28.02 -4.82
C GLU A 789 63.43 28.48 -3.48
N GLY A 790 64.68 28.95 -3.51
CA GLY A 790 65.42 29.35 -2.31
C GLY A 790 65.83 28.19 -1.40
N ALA A 791 66.01 26.96 -1.91
CA ALA A 791 66.46 25.82 -1.10
C ALA A 791 67.73 26.13 -0.27
N ASP A 792 68.69 26.87 -0.81
CA ASP A 792 69.94 27.26 -0.12
C ASP A 792 69.73 28.21 1.07
N THR A 793 68.60 28.93 1.13
CA THR A 793 68.23 29.81 2.26
C THR A 793 67.31 29.13 3.28
N LYS A 794 66.97 27.85 3.06
CA LYS A 794 66.02 27.08 3.88
C LYS A 794 66.71 25.90 4.57
N ARG A 795 66.62 25.84 5.89
CA ARG A 795 67.16 24.73 6.69
C ARG A 795 66.19 23.54 6.79
N PRO A 796 66.65 22.31 7.08
CA PRO A 796 68.06 21.90 7.11
C PRO A 796 68.61 21.70 5.69
N LEU A 797 69.94 21.72 5.54
CA LEU A 797 70.58 21.24 4.32
C LEU A 797 70.34 19.73 4.19
N ILE A 798 69.88 19.30 3.02
CA ILE A 798 69.43 17.92 2.79
C ILE A 798 70.62 17.04 2.41
N ASP A 799 71.12 16.26 3.37
CA ASP A 799 72.17 15.27 3.14
C ASP A 799 71.67 13.83 3.39
N ALA A 800 72.45 12.84 2.93
CA ALA A 800 72.11 11.43 3.09
C ALA A 800 72.07 10.97 4.57
N ARG A 801 72.76 11.68 5.48
CA ARG A 801 72.81 11.34 6.91
C ARG A 801 71.50 11.70 7.60
N VAL A 802 71.00 12.92 7.40
CA VAL A 802 69.66 13.36 7.85
C VAL A 802 68.60 12.40 7.32
N LEU A 803 68.57 12.16 6.00
CA LEU A 803 67.58 11.28 5.37
C LEU A 803 67.59 9.86 5.95
N SER A 804 68.76 9.27 6.22
CA SER A 804 68.84 7.95 6.85
C SER A 804 68.17 7.89 8.23
N ARG A 805 68.35 8.93 9.06
CA ARG A 805 67.83 8.98 10.44
C ARG A 805 66.31 9.10 10.48
N VAL A 806 65.73 9.87 9.55
CA VAL A 806 64.29 10.17 9.52
C VAL A 806 63.42 9.10 8.86
N THR A 807 63.96 7.92 8.53
CA THR A 807 63.22 6.81 7.89
C THR A 807 61.96 6.36 8.65
N ASN A 808 61.85 6.65 9.95
CA ASN A 808 60.72 6.32 10.81
C ASN A 808 60.01 7.54 11.43
N LEU A 809 60.22 8.76 10.89
CA LEU A 809 59.88 10.04 11.52
C LEU A 809 58.46 10.07 12.14
N PHE A 810 57.43 9.70 11.38
CA PHE A 810 56.04 9.75 11.82
C PHE A 810 55.50 8.43 12.41
N ILE A 811 56.35 7.43 12.66
CA ILE A 811 55.93 6.11 13.15
C ILE A 811 55.85 6.10 14.69
N VAL A 812 54.66 6.42 15.21
CA VAL A 812 54.38 6.54 16.64
C VAL A 812 54.14 5.19 17.33
N LYS A 813 54.55 5.07 18.61
CA LYS A 813 54.36 3.87 19.45
C LYS A 813 52.98 3.76 20.10
N LYS A 814 52.20 4.83 20.11
CA LYS A 814 50.84 4.93 20.66
C LYS A 814 49.97 5.74 19.70
N PRO A 815 48.67 5.46 19.57
CA PRO A 815 47.76 6.31 18.81
C PRO A 815 47.68 7.71 19.44
N ILE A 816 47.47 8.74 18.61
CA ILE A 816 47.25 10.12 19.02
C ILE A 816 45.75 10.39 19.03
N GLU A 817 45.21 10.91 20.13
CA GLU A 817 43.82 11.37 20.18
C GLU A 817 43.71 12.80 19.64
N LEU A 818 42.89 12.99 18.60
CA LEU A 818 42.73 14.28 17.90
C LEU A 818 41.45 15.05 18.32
N LYS A 819 40.63 14.48 19.20
CA LYS A 819 39.30 15.01 19.54
C LYS A 819 39.37 16.38 20.23
N LEU A 820 38.42 17.23 19.89
CA LEU A 820 38.10 18.46 20.61
C LEU A 820 36.97 18.20 21.62
N ASP A 821 36.85 19.07 22.62
CA ASP A 821 35.78 19.04 23.60
C ASP A 821 34.55 19.79 23.07
N ASP A 822 33.37 19.17 23.09
CA ASP A 822 32.08 19.88 22.98
C ASP A 822 31.49 20.09 24.39
N ARG A 823 31.84 21.22 25.00
CA ARG A 823 31.37 21.60 26.34
C ARG A 823 30.06 22.35 26.22
N LYS A 824 29.03 21.98 26.99
CA LYS A 824 27.70 22.62 26.89
C LYS A 824 27.75 24.13 27.06
N GLU A 825 28.57 24.62 27.98
CA GLU A 825 28.74 26.04 28.31
C GLU A 825 30.13 26.57 27.94
N VAL A 826 30.18 27.81 27.44
CA VAL A 826 31.39 28.53 27.03
C VAL A 826 31.97 29.23 28.26
N VAL A 827 32.97 28.63 28.89
CA VAL A 827 33.51 29.08 30.19
C VAL A 827 34.42 30.32 30.07
N ILE A 828 34.97 30.60 28.88
CA ILE A 828 35.99 31.63 28.64
C ILE A 828 35.37 32.82 27.89
N LYS A 829 35.71 34.05 28.32
CA LYS A 829 35.23 35.30 27.70
C LYS A 829 35.94 35.58 26.37
N LEU A 830 35.18 36.11 25.41
CA LEU A 830 35.67 36.54 24.08
C LEU A 830 36.91 37.44 24.16
N GLU A 831 36.84 38.50 24.97
CA GLU A 831 37.92 39.48 25.16
C GLU A 831 39.26 38.85 25.58
N THR A 832 39.24 37.71 26.28
CA THR A 832 40.46 37.02 26.72
C THR A 832 41.18 36.36 25.55
N VAL A 833 40.42 35.86 24.56
CA VAL A 833 40.97 35.26 23.34
C VAL A 833 41.60 36.33 22.45
N GLU A 834 40.93 37.47 22.31
CA GLU A 834 41.40 38.61 21.52
C GLU A 834 42.70 39.19 22.09
N LYS A 835 42.77 39.44 23.42
CA LYS A 835 43.99 39.92 24.09
C LYS A 835 45.16 38.92 24.01
N LEU A 836 44.90 37.62 24.11
CA LEU A 836 45.93 36.60 23.92
C LEU A 836 46.41 36.51 22.45
N TYR A 837 45.52 36.75 21.48
CA TYR A 837 45.88 36.85 20.07
C TYR A 837 46.77 38.07 19.78
N GLU A 838 46.47 39.23 20.36
CA GLU A 838 47.31 40.43 20.26
C GLU A 838 48.71 40.17 20.84
N ILE A 839 48.80 39.55 22.03
CA ILE A 839 50.08 39.20 22.67
C ILE A 839 50.86 38.17 21.84
N PHE A 840 50.18 37.20 21.22
CA PHE A 840 50.82 36.20 20.36
C PHE A 840 51.37 36.78 19.05
N THR A 841 50.72 37.79 18.47
CA THR A 841 51.04 38.34 17.14
C THR A 841 51.83 39.64 17.12
N SER A 842 51.90 40.39 18.23
CA SER A 842 52.64 41.66 18.33
C SER A 842 54.15 41.46 18.25
N ASP A 843 54.80 42.23 17.37
CA ASP A 843 56.24 42.17 17.15
C ASP A 843 57.08 42.92 18.20
N ASP A 844 56.45 43.73 19.07
CA ASP A 844 57.07 44.41 20.21
C ASP A 844 57.16 43.55 21.48
N VAL A 845 56.50 42.39 21.50
CA VAL A 845 56.42 41.49 22.67
C VAL A 845 57.57 40.47 22.67
N ASP A 846 58.14 40.17 23.84
CA ASP A 846 59.17 39.13 23.98
C ASP A 846 58.67 37.73 23.61
N LEU A 847 59.54 36.93 23.01
CA LEU A 847 59.23 35.60 22.48
C LEU A 847 58.77 34.61 23.56
N VAL A 848 59.21 34.75 24.82
CA VAL A 848 58.73 33.90 25.93
C VAL A 848 57.27 34.21 26.25
N LEU A 849 56.87 35.47 26.17
CA LEU A 849 55.47 35.90 26.36
C LEU A 849 54.60 35.49 25.16
N ARG A 850 55.08 35.66 23.92
CA ARG A 850 54.36 35.14 22.73
C ARG A 850 54.17 33.64 22.81
N LYS A 851 55.20 32.88 23.21
CA LYS A 851 55.12 31.43 23.42
C LYS A 851 54.00 31.09 24.41
N SER A 852 54.00 31.70 25.59
CA SER A 852 52.99 31.42 26.61
C SER A 852 51.58 31.79 26.17
N ALA A 853 51.41 32.88 25.41
CA ALA A 853 50.12 33.25 24.82
C ALA A 853 49.64 32.19 23.80
N GLY A 854 50.53 31.69 22.94
CA GLY A 854 50.24 30.60 22.00
C GLY A 854 49.86 29.28 22.71
N GLU A 855 50.56 28.92 23.79
CA GLU A 855 50.22 27.76 24.63
C GLU A 855 48.84 27.91 25.31
N GLN A 856 48.53 29.10 25.83
CA GLN A 856 47.23 29.40 26.44
C GLN A 856 46.10 29.36 25.40
N LEU A 857 46.30 29.95 24.21
CA LEU A 857 45.38 29.83 23.08
C LEU A 857 45.16 28.36 22.68
N ALA A 858 46.22 27.54 22.64
CA ALA A 858 46.10 26.12 22.31
C ALA A 858 45.25 25.34 23.34
N VAL A 859 45.31 25.71 24.63
CA VAL A 859 44.42 25.16 25.67
C VAL A 859 42.97 25.64 25.46
N ILE A 860 42.74 26.93 25.23
CA ILE A 860 41.41 27.50 24.96
C ILE A 860 40.76 26.83 23.75
N MET A 861 41.51 26.64 22.66
CA MET A 861 41.05 25.99 21.43
C MET A 861 40.84 24.47 21.55
N GLN A 862 40.92 23.89 22.77
CA GLN A 862 40.37 22.55 23.01
C GLN A 862 38.84 22.53 22.95
N ASP A 863 38.16 23.63 23.32
CA ASP A 863 36.71 23.78 23.18
C ASP A 863 36.35 24.15 21.73
N ILE A 864 35.52 23.33 21.08
CA ILE A 864 35.14 23.49 19.68
C ILE A 864 34.44 24.83 19.38
N LYS A 865 33.80 25.46 20.37
CA LYS A 865 33.05 26.72 20.19
C LYS A 865 33.97 27.91 19.97
N MET A 866 35.19 27.88 20.53
CA MET A 866 36.18 28.95 20.44
C MET A 866 36.73 29.15 19.01
N HIS A 867 36.63 28.13 18.15
CA HIS A 867 37.13 28.20 16.77
C HIS A 867 36.38 29.23 15.92
N THR A 868 35.11 29.51 16.26
CA THR A 868 34.30 30.55 15.62
C THR A 868 34.84 31.97 15.86
N VAL A 869 35.54 32.18 16.98
CA VAL A 869 36.24 33.44 17.30
C VAL A 869 37.52 33.54 16.49
N VAL A 870 38.37 32.51 16.58
CA VAL A 870 39.71 32.49 15.97
C VAL A 870 39.64 32.60 14.44
N LYS A 871 38.57 32.09 13.81
CA LYS A 871 38.31 32.25 12.37
C LYS A 871 38.17 33.71 11.92
N LYS A 872 37.82 34.66 12.81
CA LYS A 872 37.78 36.10 12.51
C LYS A 872 39.14 36.80 12.63
N LEU A 873 40.12 36.15 13.25
CA LEU A 873 41.40 36.76 13.64
C LEU A 873 42.56 36.38 12.71
N CYS A 874 42.32 35.73 11.56
CA CYS A 874 43.34 35.35 10.57
C CYS A 874 44.59 34.62 11.14
N LEU A 875 44.45 33.91 12.27
CA LEU A 875 45.56 33.29 13.01
C LEU A 875 46.44 32.35 12.15
N ILE A 876 45.87 31.71 11.14
CA ILE A 876 46.58 30.80 10.23
C ILE A 876 47.73 31.51 9.51
N ASP A 877 47.53 32.75 9.07
CA ASP A 877 48.52 33.47 8.26
C ASP A 877 49.78 33.80 9.09
N LYS A 878 49.59 34.28 10.33
CA LYS A 878 50.68 34.50 11.29
C LYS A 878 51.35 33.20 11.77
N ILE A 879 50.61 32.09 11.87
CA ILE A 879 51.21 30.76 12.11
C ILE A 879 52.12 30.36 10.94
N ILE A 880 51.67 30.54 9.69
CA ILE A 880 52.47 30.23 8.50
C ILE A 880 53.69 31.15 8.41
N GLU A 881 53.56 32.43 8.77
CA GLU A 881 54.67 33.39 8.88
C GLU A 881 55.75 32.92 9.87
N TYR A 882 55.38 32.58 11.11
CA TYR A 882 56.32 32.11 12.12
C TYR A 882 56.96 30.75 11.77
N LEU A 883 56.22 29.83 11.14
CA LEU A 883 56.79 28.57 10.65
C LEU A 883 57.79 28.79 9.50
N ASN A 884 57.51 29.72 8.56
CA ASN A 884 58.47 30.11 7.52
C ASN A 884 59.72 30.78 8.13
N GLY A 885 59.54 31.69 9.08
CA GLY A 885 60.63 32.32 9.82
C GLY A 885 61.53 31.28 10.50
N CYS A 886 60.94 30.25 11.13
CA CYS A 886 61.67 29.13 11.70
C CYS A 886 62.49 28.32 10.67
N VAL A 887 62.09 28.29 9.39
CA VAL A 887 62.74 27.52 8.32
C VAL A 887 63.80 28.34 7.55
N GLY A 888 63.86 29.66 7.71
CA GLY A 888 64.96 30.50 7.20
C GLY A 888 66.30 30.26 7.91
N GLN A 889 67.39 30.80 7.36
CA GLN A 889 68.76 30.62 7.89
C GLN A 889 68.89 31.06 9.36
N ASP A 890 68.35 32.24 9.73
CA ASP A 890 68.34 32.77 11.10
C ASP A 890 67.23 32.20 12.00
N GLY A 891 66.43 31.26 11.50
CA GLY A 891 65.18 30.79 12.12
C GLY A 891 65.32 30.11 13.49
N LYS A 892 66.53 29.94 14.01
CA LYS A 892 66.80 29.42 15.37
C LYS A 892 66.13 30.24 16.47
N VAL A 893 65.98 31.54 16.29
CA VAL A 893 65.39 32.44 17.30
C VAL A 893 63.90 32.16 17.50
N ILE A 894 63.21 31.74 16.43
CA ILE A 894 61.75 31.56 16.39
C ILE A 894 61.31 30.13 16.80
N GLU A 895 62.25 29.19 16.95
CA GLU A 895 61.98 27.78 17.29
C GLU A 895 61.06 27.58 18.50
N CYS A 896 61.13 28.48 19.49
CA CYS A 896 60.31 28.42 20.69
C CYS A 896 58.80 28.59 20.43
N LEU A 897 58.39 29.17 19.29
CA LEU A 897 57.00 29.33 18.88
C LEU A 897 56.47 28.15 18.04
N THR A 898 57.35 27.29 17.50
CA THR A 898 56.98 26.24 16.55
C THR A 898 55.96 25.26 17.11
N GLN A 899 56.18 24.72 18.32
CA GLN A 899 55.25 23.75 18.92
C GLN A 899 53.85 24.36 19.17
N PRO A 900 53.70 25.54 19.81
CA PRO A 900 52.41 26.23 19.91
C PRO A 900 51.73 26.46 18.56
N CYS A 901 52.48 26.93 17.55
CA CYS A 901 51.95 27.17 16.20
C CYS A 901 51.35 25.90 15.58
N LEU A 902 52.02 24.75 15.70
CA LEU A 902 51.55 23.48 15.15
C LEU A 902 50.31 22.96 15.90
N THR A 903 50.32 23.00 17.24
CA THR A 903 49.15 22.57 18.05
C THR A 903 47.92 23.45 17.78
N LEU A 904 48.10 24.77 17.62
CA LEU A 904 47.03 25.69 17.21
C LEU A 904 46.48 25.31 15.82
N LEU A 905 47.37 25.16 14.83
CA LEU A 905 47.00 24.81 13.46
C LEU A 905 46.24 23.47 13.40
N ARG A 906 46.68 22.45 14.16
CA ARG A 906 46.01 21.15 14.23
C ARG A 906 44.59 21.29 14.74
N LYS A 907 44.39 22.05 15.83
CA LYS A 907 43.07 22.26 16.42
C LYS A 907 42.14 22.99 15.44
N VAL A 908 42.63 24.04 14.77
CA VAL A 908 41.88 24.76 13.71
C VAL A 908 41.44 23.81 12.60
N LEU A 909 42.37 23.00 12.06
CA LEU A 909 42.09 22.12 10.93
C LEU A 909 41.23 20.89 11.29
N PHE A 910 41.21 20.48 12.56
CA PHE A 910 40.26 19.48 13.03
C PHE A 910 38.82 20.06 13.02
N ALA A 911 38.64 21.30 13.49
CA ALA A 911 37.34 21.95 13.59
C ALA A 911 36.79 22.45 12.23
N ASP A 912 37.63 23.01 11.36
CA ASP A 912 37.18 23.64 10.10
C ASP A 912 37.57 22.80 8.86
N PRO A 913 36.61 22.07 8.25
CA PRO A 913 36.88 21.27 7.06
C PRO A 913 37.13 22.14 5.81
N VAL A 914 36.63 23.37 5.74
CA VAL A 914 36.83 24.25 4.58
C VAL A 914 38.27 24.78 4.55
N MET A 915 38.78 25.21 5.72
CA MET A 915 40.20 25.59 5.84
C MET A 915 41.11 24.38 5.63
N ARG A 916 40.73 23.19 6.11
CA ARG A 916 41.49 21.95 5.86
C ARG A 916 41.60 21.60 4.38
N VAL A 917 40.52 21.73 3.61
CA VAL A 917 40.55 21.58 2.13
C VAL A 917 41.51 22.60 1.52
N SER A 918 41.34 23.89 1.85
CA SER A 918 42.14 24.98 1.29
C SER A 918 43.64 24.80 1.55
N LEU A 919 44.02 24.57 2.80
CA LEU A 919 45.42 24.36 3.19
C LEU A 919 45.99 23.05 2.64
N SER A 920 45.18 22.01 2.40
CA SER A 920 45.67 20.77 1.79
C SER A 920 46.27 20.97 0.39
N GLN A 921 45.75 21.96 -0.37
CA GLN A 921 46.21 22.20 -1.75
C GLN A 921 47.44 23.12 -1.81
N GLN A 922 47.86 23.71 -0.70
CA GLN A 922 49.05 24.56 -0.63
C GLN A 922 50.31 23.68 -0.54
N SER A 923 50.97 23.43 -1.68
CA SER A 923 52.23 22.69 -1.75
C SER A 923 53.32 23.32 -0.86
N SER A 924 53.39 24.66 -0.81
CA SER A 924 54.30 25.41 0.07
C SER A 924 54.12 25.05 1.54
N LEU A 925 52.89 24.95 2.05
CA LEU A 925 52.60 24.57 3.43
C LEU A 925 52.98 23.10 3.71
N LEU A 926 52.70 22.18 2.78
CA LEU A 926 53.08 20.77 2.93
C LEU A 926 54.61 20.60 2.99
N THR A 927 55.34 21.30 2.12
CA THR A 927 56.82 21.35 2.14
C THR A 927 57.36 22.02 3.40
N LEU A 928 56.73 23.10 3.85
CA LEU A 928 57.10 23.82 5.09
C LEU A 928 56.97 22.93 6.32
N LEU A 929 55.83 22.26 6.49
CA LEU A 929 55.60 21.30 7.58
C LEU A 929 56.63 20.16 7.54
N PHE A 930 56.97 19.67 6.33
CA PHE A 930 58.01 18.65 6.20
C PHE A 930 59.39 19.17 6.61
N ARG A 931 59.82 20.36 6.15
CA ARG A 931 61.08 20.99 6.60
C ARG A 931 61.13 21.17 8.12
N VAL A 932 60.04 21.64 8.74
CA VAL A 932 59.93 21.74 10.21
C VAL A 932 60.17 20.38 10.87
N SER A 933 59.53 19.30 10.38
CA SER A 933 59.76 17.96 10.93
C SER A 933 61.19 17.42 10.75
N LEU A 934 61.94 17.90 9.74
CA LEU A 934 63.36 17.57 9.56
C LEU A 934 64.29 18.38 10.48
N ILE A 935 63.97 19.65 10.77
CA ILE A 935 64.67 20.45 11.77
C ILE A 935 64.54 19.79 13.15
N PHE A 936 63.31 19.52 13.57
CA PHE A 936 62.97 19.02 14.91
C PHE A 936 62.91 17.49 14.98
N HIS A 937 63.65 16.75 14.14
CA HIS A 937 63.53 15.29 14.05
C HIS A 937 63.89 14.51 15.33
N GLU A 938 64.53 15.16 16.31
CA GLU A 938 64.80 14.61 17.65
C GLU A 938 63.71 14.96 18.69
N ASP A 939 62.87 15.99 18.45
CA ASP A 939 61.74 16.36 19.32
C ASP A 939 60.47 15.63 18.88
N CYS A 940 60.14 14.56 19.63
CA CYS A 940 58.93 13.79 19.39
C CYS A 940 57.64 14.63 19.46
N ASN A 941 57.56 15.72 20.25
CA ASN A 941 56.33 16.50 20.37
C ASN A 941 56.03 17.22 19.04
N VAL A 942 57.00 18.00 18.54
CA VAL A 942 56.90 18.69 17.25
C VAL A 942 56.62 17.71 16.11
N VAL A 943 57.33 16.58 16.09
CA VAL A 943 57.14 15.55 15.05
C VAL A 943 55.75 14.89 15.12
N THR A 944 55.20 14.64 16.32
CA THR A 944 53.82 14.12 16.45
C THR A 944 52.75 15.13 16.06
N GLU A 945 52.96 16.42 16.32
CA GLU A 945 52.06 17.49 15.87
C GLU A 945 52.08 17.64 14.34
N VAL A 946 53.26 17.60 13.69
CA VAL A 946 53.34 17.55 12.21
C VAL A 946 52.72 16.27 11.64
N GLY A 947 52.95 15.11 12.27
CA GLY A 947 52.33 13.85 11.85
C GLY A 947 50.79 13.90 11.91
N ALA A 948 50.24 14.48 12.98
CA ALA A 948 48.80 14.71 13.11
C ALA A 948 48.25 15.72 12.08
N LEU A 949 48.99 16.79 11.78
CA LEU A 949 48.67 17.73 10.71
C LEU A 949 48.67 17.06 9.33
N PHE A 950 49.62 16.17 9.04
CA PHE A 950 49.63 15.38 7.81
C PHE A 950 48.48 14.37 7.74
N CYS A 951 48.09 13.73 8.85
CA CYS A 951 46.88 12.91 8.88
C CYS A 951 45.63 13.73 8.49
N LEU A 952 45.49 14.96 8.98
CA LEU A 952 44.38 15.85 8.62
C LEU A 952 44.44 16.31 7.15
N LEU A 953 45.59 16.82 6.70
CA LEU A 953 45.75 17.47 5.38
C LEU A 953 45.83 16.47 4.22
N LEU A 954 46.44 15.30 4.42
CA LEU A 954 46.73 14.34 3.34
C LEU A 954 45.62 13.30 3.11
N PHE A 955 44.64 13.23 4.02
CA PHE A 955 43.51 12.28 3.96
C PHE A 955 42.13 12.95 4.06
N ASP A 956 41.99 14.29 3.93
CA ASP A 956 40.68 14.96 3.89
C ASP A 956 39.77 14.40 2.79
N GLU A 957 40.37 14.09 1.65
CA GLU A 957 39.74 13.43 0.49
C GLU A 957 38.98 12.14 0.88
N VAL A 958 39.53 11.38 1.82
CA VAL A 958 38.97 10.11 2.32
C VAL A 958 38.07 10.32 3.55
N SER A 959 38.39 11.28 4.43
CA SER A 959 37.61 11.55 5.65
C SER A 959 36.19 12.08 5.38
N ARG A 960 35.91 12.46 4.13
CA ARG A 960 34.63 13.00 3.67
C ARG A 960 33.81 12.01 2.84
N MET A 961 34.26 10.77 2.70
CA MET A 961 33.59 9.75 1.85
C MET A 961 32.21 9.32 2.36
N ASP A 962 31.80 9.63 3.59
CA ASP A 962 30.41 9.44 4.04
C ASP A 962 29.41 10.23 3.18
N MET A 963 29.85 11.35 2.58
CA MET A 963 29.09 12.14 1.60
C MET A 963 28.84 11.38 0.27
N TRP A 964 29.44 10.20 0.07
CA TRP A 964 29.27 9.39 -1.14
C TRP A 964 28.24 8.27 -0.98
N SER A 965 27.65 8.10 0.21
CA SER A 965 26.51 7.22 0.44
C SER A 965 25.35 7.53 -0.51
N ILE A 966 24.55 6.51 -0.87
CA ILE A 966 23.44 6.64 -1.82
C ILE A 966 22.24 7.36 -1.17
N SER A 967 22.08 7.21 0.15
CA SER A 967 21.09 7.88 0.98
C SER A 967 21.76 8.97 1.83
N PRO A 968 21.69 10.26 1.46
CA PRO A 968 22.24 11.33 2.29
C PRO A 968 21.54 11.36 3.65
N PRO A 969 22.25 11.55 4.77
CA PRO A 969 21.63 11.65 6.08
C PRO A 969 20.69 12.87 6.12
N SER A 970 19.48 12.68 6.67
CA SER A 970 18.42 13.70 6.71
C SER A 970 18.73 14.94 7.57
N LYS A 971 19.95 15.02 8.13
CA LYS A 971 20.51 16.20 8.81
C LYS A 971 21.98 16.32 8.41
N PRO A 972 22.45 17.48 7.92
CA PRO A 972 23.87 17.75 7.71
C PRO A 972 24.55 18.00 9.06
N SER A 973 24.87 16.93 9.79
CA SER A 973 25.82 17.02 10.91
C SER A 973 27.19 17.41 10.36
N PRO A 974 27.92 18.37 10.97
CA PRO A 974 29.30 18.64 10.58
C PRO A 974 30.13 17.37 10.82
N SER A 975 30.66 16.78 9.75
CA SER A 975 31.39 15.52 9.81
C SER A 975 32.71 15.72 10.56
N VAL A 976 32.73 15.26 11.82
CA VAL A 976 33.95 15.18 12.62
C VAL A 976 34.96 14.33 11.86
N PHE A 977 36.20 14.82 11.72
CA PHE A 977 37.23 14.13 10.95
C PHE A 977 37.43 12.69 11.47
N SER A 978 37.22 11.73 10.58
CA SER A 978 37.43 10.30 10.83
C SER A 978 38.10 9.66 9.62
N LEU A 979 38.62 8.44 9.76
CA LEU A 979 39.24 7.71 8.65
C LEU A 979 38.75 6.25 8.62
N PRO A 980 38.54 5.66 7.43
CA PRO A 980 38.17 4.26 7.30
C PRO A 980 39.16 3.33 8.00
N VAL A 981 38.63 2.28 8.65
CA VAL A 981 39.43 1.26 9.37
C VAL A 981 40.44 0.56 8.44
N SER A 982 40.18 0.54 7.13
CA SER A 982 41.10 0.08 6.08
C SER A 982 42.40 0.89 6.00
N VAL A 983 42.34 2.19 6.27
CA VAL A 983 43.48 3.12 6.28
C VAL A 983 44.17 3.07 7.64
N VAL A 984 43.42 3.16 8.74
CA VAL A 984 43.94 3.23 10.12
C VAL A 984 44.73 1.96 10.53
N ARG A 985 44.57 0.83 9.83
CA ARG A 985 45.28 -0.43 10.10
C ARG A 985 46.66 -0.58 9.41
N ARG A 986 47.13 0.40 8.62
CA ARG A 986 48.25 0.25 7.66
C ARG A 986 49.39 1.25 7.82
#